data_AF-A0A3L8SGM2-F1
#
_entry.id   AF-A0A3L8SGM2-F1
#
_cell.length_a   1.000
_cell.length_b   1.000
_cell.length_c   1.000
_cell.angle_alpha   90.00
_cell.angle_beta   90.00
_cell.angle_gamma   90.00
#
_symmetry.space_group_name_H-M   'P 1'
#
loop_
_entity.id
_entity.type
_entity.pdbx_description
1 polymer ?
#
loop_
_entity_poly.entity_id
_entity_poly.type
_entity_poly.pdbx_seq_one_letter_code
_entity_poly.pdbx_strand_id
1 'polypeptide(L)'
;VQKKRESKILIEGSHWKGRVIVMEVPNCIKIILTLVFLSLIANVKSDGKKEKSKKEKEKKLKAEALLKAQQEEAERLERERLYQEHLEKLEAKYQGERESELAELNSLEQKFLSAQQWKMNYREQAKWEHYLSCDGTPDPTVPQEINTFMSLWRDDQDEDIQLVMDKEKVVLNLIEKLEFLLLEASPEEITDKQRDQYQEVILQLQDLLHQKYNDATQNLLKIASMYEDSETGNMHTVLKDENTTFCIWVNLKKKARFKSHVFQEAGHGFELPKSLALSSLAIRLLHTHYDHVSPLWVQCQGLPRQEASDSMEVAEHPEDTGQGPGEEEEEGREEPSMPAAEETGSKGRKESAASLKENSNNTDDIKETKEETEKNSDILDVPSQGEDARLQEEPGAEGEAPKAVDLRQLAPVGGVFHISALQLPPQAQDVGDWSMVELLDGGLEVYPYSPGEDEDGTQEAVQITLRLPDNVIYFQVPVVARWDPAGQQWRTDGISNITYEAEEKNITFSMGAFSTVALLQDAHLNLPYQAWELHPAGVDEGLFIVTAVFATIQIQIKDNQCMLSSVVVEEEEVLSHITGKWMSPFALRAALKRAGVNIFPAGYSPKYAPVPRKAALAEVKAYEQMALLAAAFAFAHSKWNGEAGPEQVVFKVCAVQSRAALTPSPAGTIPSPVLAAALPQFSVSDCPWQLSGDSGHSNRDTC
;
A
#
# COMPACT_ATOMS: atom_id res chain seq x y z
N VAL A 1 58.87 -24.77 -27.52
CA VAL A 1 59.74 -25.86 -27.00
C VAL A 1 59.06 -26.47 -25.79
N GLN A 2 59.03 -27.79 -25.79
CA GLN A 2 58.18 -28.67 -25.00
C GLN A 2 58.77 -28.95 -23.59
N LYS A 3 57.90 -29.44 -22.70
CA LYS A 3 58.14 -30.14 -21.41
C LYS A 3 58.30 -29.22 -20.19
N LYS A 4 57.75 -29.54 -19.02
CA LYS A 4 57.01 -30.72 -18.53
C LYS A 4 56.37 -30.34 -17.18
N ARG A 5 55.19 -30.90 -16.92
CA ARG A 5 54.69 -31.50 -15.65
C ARG A 5 55.32 -30.99 -14.35
N GLU A 6 54.46 -30.58 -13.41
CA GLU A 6 54.08 -31.47 -12.31
C GLU A 6 52.74 -31.07 -11.67
N SER A 7 51.94 -32.10 -11.44
CA SER A 7 50.60 -32.08 -10.86
C SER A 7 50.72 -32.48 -9.40
N LYS A 8 50.05 -31.76 -8.50
CA LYS A 8 49.67 -32.30 -7.18
C LYS A 8 48.35 -31.67 -6.75
N ILE A 9 47.29 -32.45 -6.93
CA ILE A 9 45.99 -32.28 -6.29
C ILE A 9 45.85 -33.48 -5.33
N LEU A 10 45.50 -33.20 -4.08
CA LEU A 10 45.04 -34.12 -3.03
C LEU A 10 43.95 -33.33 -2.27
N ILE A 11 42.71 -33.26 -2.78
CA ILE A 11 41.49 -34.04 -2.48
C ILE A 11 41.09 -34.09 -0.99
N GLU A 12 39.91 -33.52 -0.69
CA GLU A 12 38.77 -34.02 0.15
C GLU A 12 38.04 -32.78 0.72
N GLY A 13 36.73 -32.53 0.65
CA GLY A 13 35.52 -33.11 0.05
C GLY A 13 34.40 -32.06 0.29
N SER A 14 33.41 -31.84 -0.58
CA SER A 14 32.05 -32.38 -0.39
C SER A 14 31.10 -31.73 -1.40
N HIS A 15 30.16 -32.55 -1.88
CA HIS A 15 29.01 -32.32 -2.76
C HIS A 15 28.43 -30.90 -2.88
N TRP A 16 28.44 -30.37 -4.11
CA TRP A 16 27.41 -29.49 -4.66
C TRP A 16 27.02 -29.98 -6.05
N LYS A 17 25.77 -30.44 -6.21
CA LYS A 17 25.12 -30.63 -7.52
C LYS A 17 24.16 -29.46 -7.72
N GLY A 18 24.64 -28.40 -8.37
CA GLY A 18 23.81 -27.39 -9.01
C GLY A 18 24.11 -27.41 -10.50
N ARG A 19 23.11 -27.70 -11.35
CA ARG A 19 23.22 -27.50 -12.80
C ARG A 19 23.06 -26.01 -13.07
N VAL A 20 24.14 -25.37 -13.48
CA VAL A 20 24.10 -24.09 -14.19
C VAL A 20 23.96 -24.43 -15.68
N ILE A 21 22.84 -24.07 -16.29
CA ILE A 21 22.68 -24.10 -17.75
C ILE A 21 23.01 -22.70 -18.25
N VAL A 22 24.17 -22.57 -18.91
CA VAL A 22 24.50 -21.41 -19.74
C VAL A 22 24.72 -21.95 -21.15
N MET A 23 23.84 -21.57 -22.07
CA MET A 23 23.98 -21.83 -23.49
C MET A 23 24.81 -20.73 -24.13
N GLU A 24 25.94 -21.08 -24.75
CA GLU A 24 26.52 -20.31 -25.84
C GLU A 24 27.09 -21.27 -26.90
N VAL A 25 26.66 -21.07 -28.15
CA VAL A 25 27.23 -21.64 -29.37
C VAL A 25 27.93 -20.50 -30.10
N PRO A 26 29.14 -20.70 -30.64
CA PRO A 26 29.24 -20.49 -32.08
C PRO A 26 30.01 -21.57 -32.85
N ASN A 27 29.47 -21.73 -34.06
CA ASN A 27 29.82 -22.53 -35.22
C ASN A 27 31.23 -22.33 -35.84
N CYS A 28 31.72 -23.45 -36.40
CA CYS A 28 32.32 -23.64 -37.73
C CYS A 28 33.73 -23.10 -38.10
N ILE A 29 34.57 -23.97 -38.69
CA ILE A 29 35.03 -23.98 -40.12
C ILE A 29 36.40 -24.71 -40.27
N LYS A 30 36.33 -25.95 -40.79
CA LYS A 30 37.02 -26.52 -41.98
C LYS A 30 38.45 -26.08 -42.45
N ILE A 31 39.27 -27.13 -42.66
CA ILE A 31 40.17 -27.44 -43.83
C ILE A 31 41.61 -26.86 -43.87
N ILE A 32 42.59 -27.76 -44.14
CA ILE A 32 43.73 -27.72 -45.13
C ILE A 32 44.93 -28.54 -44.56
N LEU A 33 45.23 -29.77 -45.06
CA LEU A 33 46.21 -30.11 -46.12
C LEU A 33 47.65 -29.59 -45.78
N THR A 34 48.78 -30.31 -45.77
CA THR A 34 49.34 -31.21 -46.78
C THR A 34 50.71 -31.76 -46.30
N LEU A 35 51.05 -32.97 -46.77
CA LEU A 35 52.35 -33.62 -47.07
C LEU A 35 53.67 -32.81 -47.04
N VAL A 36 54.77 -33.44 -46.58
CA VAL A 36 56.14 -33.50 -47.21
C VAL A 36 56.84 -34.77 -46.62
N PHE A 37 57.03 -35.87 -47.37
CA PHE A 37 58.24 -36.26 -48.17
C PHE A 37 59.54 -36.40 -47.35
N LEU A 38 60.53 -37.27 -47.58
CA LEU A 38 60.78 -38.58 -48.25
C LEU A 38 62.33 -38.77 -48.15
N SER A 39 62.82 -39.99 -48.34
CA SER A 39 64.22 -40.37 -48.68
C SER A 39 65.18 -40.58 -47.48
N LEU A 40 66.08 -41.57 -47.43
CA LEU A 40 66.87 -42.16 -48.52
C LEU A 40 67.37 -43.59 -48.22
N ILE A 41 67.82 -44.24 -49.30
CA ILE A 41 68.21 -45.63 -49.55
C ILE A 41 69.71 -45.90 -49.28
N ALA A 42 70.09 -47.13 -48.86
CA ALA A 42 71.15 -48.01 -49.44
C ALA A 42 71.53 -49.15 -48.46
N ASN A 43 71.26 -50.44 -48.71
CA ASN A 43 71.91 -51.43 -49.58
C ASN A 43 73.03 -52.24 -48.86
N VAL A 44 72.91 -53.59 -48.76
CA VAL A 44 73.95 -54.63 -48.97
C VAL A 44 73.32 -56.05 -48.81
N LYS A 45 73.87 -56.99 -49.57
CA LYS A 45 73.40 -58.31 -50.04
C LYS A 45 73.33 -59.48 -49.03
N SER A 46 72.61 -60.50 -49.52
CA SER A 46 72.63 -61.97 -49.28
C SER A 46 72.10 -62.50 -47.94
N ASP A 47 70.97 -63.21 -47.96
CA ASP A 47 71.01 -64.65 -48.29
C ASP A 47 69.61 -65.18 -48.68
N GLY A 48 69.60 -66.17 -49.59
CA GLY A 48 68.40 -66.70 -50.22
C GLY A 48 67.64 -67.74 -49.40
N LYS A 49 66.38 -67.96 -49.80
CA LYS A 49 65.41 -68.97 -49.33
C LYS A 49 64.63 -68.67 -48.04
N LYS A 50 63.68 -67.71 -48.10
CA LYS A 50 62.38 -67.75 -47.37
C LYS A 50 61.34 -66.70 -47.85
N GLU A 51 61.26 -66.39 -49.15
CA GLU A 51 60.55 -65.16 -49.62
C GLU A 51 59.14 -65.36 -50.24
N LYS A 52 58.71 -66.60 -50.55
CA LYS A 52 57.31 -66.87 -50.95
C LYS A 52 56.34 -66.96 -49.77
N SER A 53 56.82 -67.31 -48.58
CA SER A 53 55.99 -67.46 -47.37
C SER A 53 55.75 -66.14 -46.61
N LYS A 54 56.66 -65.16 -46.73
CA LYS A 54 56.58 -63.88 -46.00
C LYS A 54 55.55 -62.91 -46.61
N LYS A 55 55.47 -62.85 -47.95
CA LYS A 55 54.53 -61.99 -48.72
C LYS A 55 53.08 -62.48 -48.66
N GLU A 56 52.88 -63.79 -48.52
CA GLU A 56 51.56 -64.42 -48.34
C GLU A 56 51.06 -64.27 -46.89
N LYS A 57 51.95 -64.39 -45.90
CA LYS A 57 51.65 -64.04 -44.50
C LYS A 57 51.35 -62.56 -44.31
N GLU A 58 52.05 -61.66 -44.99
CA GLU A 58 51.78 -60.21 -44.95
C GLU A 58 50.43 -59.85 -45.59
N LYS A 59 50.04 -60.51 -46.68
CA LYS A 59 48.69 -60.36 -47.28
C LYS A 59 47.59 -60.90 -46.36
N LYS A 60 47.80 -62.04 -45.70
CA LYS A 60 46.86 -62.58 -44.69
C LYS A 60 46.74 -61.67 -43.48
N LEU A 61 47.85 -61.14 -42.98
CA LEU A 61 47.88 -60.19 -41.85
C LEU A 61 47.17 -58.87 -42.18
N LYS A 62 47.32 -58.36 -43.42
CA LYS A 62 46.61 -57.16 -43.89
C LYS A 62 45.11 -57.39 -44.08
N ALA A 63 44.71 -58.56 -44.58
CA ALA A 63 43.30 -58.94 -44.70
C ALA A 63 42.64 -59.12 -43.32
N GLU A 64 43.35 -59.74 -42.38
CA GLU A 64 42.91 -59.91 -40.99
C GLU A 64 42.84 -58.56 -40.25
N ALA A 65 43.81 -57.66 -40.47
CA ALA A 65 43.78 -56.30 -39.92
C ALA A 65 42.64 -55.46 -40.51
N LEU A 66 42.32 -55.62 -41.81
CA LEU A 66 41.22 -54.93 -42.46
C LEU A 66 39.85 -55.44 -41.97
N LEU A 67 39.74 -56.75 -41.73
CA LEU A 67 38.53 -57.36 -41.17
C LEU A 67 38.34 -56.97 -39.69
N LYS A 68 39.42 -56.89 -38.92
CA LYS A 68 39.40 -56.38 -37.55
C LYS A 68 39.05 -54.88 -37.50
N ALA A 69 39.59 -54.07 -38.41
CA ALA A 69 39.24 -52.66 -38.52
C ALA A 69 37.76 -52.46 -38.88
N GLN A 70 37.21 -53.29 -39.78
CA GLN A 70 35.78 -53.30 -40.11
C GLN A 70 34.91 -53.70 -38.90
N GLN A 71 35.34 -54.67 -38.10
CA GLN A 71 34.65 -55.07 -36.87
C GLN A 71 34.70 -53.95 -35.81
N GLU A 72 35.86 -53.34 -35.58
CA GLU A 72 36.01 -52.22 -34.64
C GLU A 72 35.23 -50.96 -35.07
N GLU A 73 35.13 -50.71 -36.38
CA GLU A 73 34.29 -49.64 -36.93
C GLU A 73 32.80 -49.95 -36.79
N ALA A 74 32.38 -51.20 -37.04
CA ALA A 74 31.00 -51.65 -36.81
C ALA A 74 30.61 -51.57 -35.33
N GLU A 75 31.47 -52.01 -34.41
CA GLU A 75 31.23 -51.89 -32.95
C GLU A 75 31.19 -50.43 -32.49
N ARG A 76 32.00 -49.54 -33.10
CA ARG A 76 31.96 -48.11 -32.80
C ARG A 76 30.61 -47.51 -33.23
N LEU A 77 30.15 -47.86 -34.42
CA LEU A 77 28.89 -47.40 -34.97
C LEU A 77 27.69 -47.97 -34.18
N GLU A 78 27.78 -49.21 -33.72
CA GLU A 78 26.79 -49.82 -32.81
C GLU A 78 26.78 -49.15 -31.43
N ARG A 79 27.96 -48.85 -30.85
CA ARG A 79 28.05 -48.06 -29.60
C ARG A 79 27.48 -46.65 -29.75
N GLU A 80 27.73 -46.01 -30.88
CA GLU A 80 27.20 -44.67 -31.19
C GLU A 80 25.67 -44.71 -31.36
N ARG A 81 25.13 -45.73 -32.03
CA ARG A 81 23.68 -45.97 -32.10
C ARG A 81 23.05 -46.19 -30.73
N LEU A 82 23.63 -47.07 -29.91
CA LEU A 82 23.13 -47.33 -28.55
C LEU A 82 23.19 -46.08 -27.67
N TYR A 83 24.23 -45.25 -27.84
CA TYR A 83 24.33 -43.98 -27.13
C TYR A 83 23.25 -42.98 -27.58
N GLN A 84 22.99 -42.88 -28.88
CA GLN A 84 21.91 -42.06 -29.44
C GLN A 84 20.54 -42.54 -28.95
N GLU A 85 20.25 -43.84 -29.04
CA GLU A 85 19.00 -44.42 -28.53
C GLU A 85 18.81 -44.19 -27.02
N HIS A 86 19.90 -44.25 -26.23
CA HIS A 86 19.84 -43.94 -24.81
C HIS A 86 19.56 -42.46 -24.54
N LEU A 87 20.15 -41.56 -25.34
CA LEU A 87 19.91 -40.12 -25.25
C LEU A 87 18.46 -39.78 -25.63
N GLU A 88 17.93 -40.35 -26.71
CA GLU A 88 16.54 -40.20 -27.14
C GLU A 88 15.55 -40.69 -26.06
N LYS A 89 15.85 -41.82 -25.40
CA LYS A 89 15.03 -42.30 -24.27
C LYS A 89 15.05 -41.34 -23.08
N LEU A 90 16.22 -40.76 -22.76
CA LEU A 90 16.35 -39.79 -21.67
C LEU A 90 15.61 -38.48 -22.00
N GLU A 91 15.71 -38.03 -23.24
CA GLU A 91 15.00 -36.85 -23.74
C GLU A 91 13.48 -37.07 -23.77
N ALA A 92 13.01 -38.22 -24.25
CA ALA A 92 11.59 -38.58 -24.22
C ALA A 92 11.05 -38.68 -22.79
N LYS A 93 11.84 -39.21 -21.85
CA LYS A 93 11.48 -39.26 -20.43
C LYS A 93 11.35 -37.84 -19.85
N TYR A 94 12.34 -36.99 -20.11
CA TYR A 94 12.34 -35.59 -19.66
C TYR A 94 11.18 -34.79 -20.27
N GLN A 95 10.88 -35.00 -21.56
CA GLN A 95 9.75 -34.38 -22.23
C GLN A 95 8.42 -34.83 -21.61
N GLY A 96 8.24 -36.14 -21.36
CA GLY A 96 7.03 -36.66 -20.71
C GLY A 96 6.84 -36.15 -19.27
N GLU A 97 7.91 -36.06 -18.48
CA GLU A 97 7.87 -35.45 -17.14
C GLU A 97 7.48 -33.97 -17.23
N ARG A 98 8.08 -33.22 -18.15
CA ARG A 98 7.77 -31.80 -18.38
C ARG A 98 6.33 -31.57 -18.84
N GLU A 99 5.81 -32.43 -19.72
CA GLU A 99 4.41 -32.37 -20.17
C GLU A 99 3.44 -32.63 -19.01
N SER A 100 3.75 -33.58 -18.14
CA SER A 100 2.98 -33.84 -16.92
C SER A 100 3.00 -32.66 -15.97
N GLU A 101 4.18 -32.11 -15.67
CA GLU A 101 4.35 -30.91 -14.82
C GLU A 101 3.58 -29.71 -15.40
N LEU A 102 3.66 -29.50 -16.72
CA LEU A 102 2.96 -28.41 -17.39
C LEU A 102 1.43 -28.61 -17.35
N ALA A 103 0.95 -29.84 -17.47
CA ALA A 103 -0.48 -30.16 -17.31
C ALA A 103 -0.97 -29.87 -15.87
N GLU A 104 -0.17 -30.20 -14.86
CA GLU A 104 -0.47 -29.87 -13.45
C GLU A 104 -0.49 -28.35 -13.22
N LEU A 105 0.50 -27.62 -13.74
CA LEU A 105 0.54 -26.16 -13.67
C LEU A 105 -0.67 -25.52 -14.36
N ASN A 106 -1.01 -25.96 -15.58
CA ASN A 106 -2.20 -25.47 -16.28
C ASN A 106 -3.47 -25.73 -15.46
N SER A 107 -3.58 -26.90 -14.82
CA SER A 107 -4.72 -27.20 -13.95
C SER A 107 -4.78 -26.31 -12.72
N LEU A 108 -3.64 -25.87 -12.18
CA LEU A 108 -3.59 -24.92 -11.09
C LEU A 108 -3.96 -23.51 -11.55
N GLU A 109 -3.47 -23.06 -12.71
CA GLU A 109 -3.81 -21.75 -13.27
C GLU A 109 -5.30 -21.60 -13.58
N GLN A 110 -5.99 -22.69 -13.98
CA GLN A 110 -7.46 -22.69 -14.12
C GLN A 110 -8.21 -22.33 -12.83
N LYS A 111 -7.59 -22.48 -11.66
CA LYS A 111 -8.18 -22.05 -10.39
C LYS A 111 -8.34 -20.54 -10.32
N PHE A 112 -7.47 -19.75 -10.94
CA PHE A 112 -7.63 -18.29 -11.00
C PHE A 112 -8.88 -17.88 -11.77
N LEU A 113 -9.12 -18.50 -12.93
CA LEU A 113 -10.34 -18.26 -13.70
C LEU A 113 -11.60 -18.66 -12.91
N SER A 114 -11.52 -19.79 -12.19
CA SER A 114 -12.60 -20.26 -11.33
C SER A 114 -12.88 -19.27 -10.17
N ALA A 115 -11.83 -18.75 -9.54
CA ALA A 115 -11.93 -17.73 -8.49
C ALA A 115 -12.48 -16.40 -9.01
N GLN A 116 -12.08 -15.98 -10.22
CA GLN A 116 -12.61 -14.79 -10.88
C GLN A 116 -14.11 -14.94 -11.16
N GLN A 117 -14.54 -16.08 -11.73
CA GLN A 117 -15.95 -16.36 -11.96
C GLN A 117 -16.75 -16.39 -10.66
N TRP A 118 -16.20 -17.01 -9.61
CA TRP A 118 -16.84 -17.03 -8.29
C TRP A 118 -17.01 -15.61 -7.75
N LYS A 119 -16.00 -14.74 -7.88
CA LYS A 119 -16.07 -13.33 -7.46
C LYS A 119 -17.15 -12.57 -8.21
N MET A 120 -17.30 -12.80 -9.52
CA MET A 120 -18.38 -12.21 -10.32
C MET A 120 -19.76 -12.66 -9.83
N ASN A 121 -19.94 -13.97 -9.62
CA ASN A 121 -21.20 -14.53 -9.12
C ASN A 121 -21.55 -13.97 -7.72
N TYR A 122 -20.56 -13.83 -6.84
CA TYR A 122 -20.73 -13.23 -5.52
C TYR A 122 -21.22 -11.77 -5.61
N ARG A 123 -20.65 -10.97 -6.53
CA ARG A 123 -21.09 -9.57 -6.76
C ARG A 123 -22.53 -9.52 -7.28
N GLU A 124 -22.92 -10.40 -8.20
CA GLU A 124 -24.29 -10.49 -8.70
C GLU A 124 -25.28 -10.88 -7.58
N GLN A 125 -24.88 -11.82 -6.73
CA GLN A 125 -25.68 -12.19 -5.55
C GLN A 125 -25.85 -11.01 -4.59
N ALA A 126 -24.78 -10.27 -4.28
CA ALA A 126 -24.86 -9.09 -3.41
C ALA A 126 -25.80 -8.00 -3.96
N LYS A 127 -25.80 -7.78 -5.29
CA LYS A 127 -26.77 -6.89 -5.94
C LYS A 127 -28.20 -7.38 -5.80
N TRP A 128 -28.41 -8.69 -5.95
CA TRP A 128 -29.72 -9.31 -5.76
C TRP A 128 -30.21 -9.20 -4.31
N GLU A 129 -29.32 -9.38 -3.34
CA GLU A 129 -29.61 -9.21 -1.91
C GLU A 129 -30.01 -7.77 -1.58
N HIS A 130 -29.33 -6.77 -2.16
CA HIS A 130 -29.73 -5.36 -2.01
C HIS A 130 -31.10 -5.09 -2.63
N TYR A 131 -31.38 -5.61 -3.83
CA TYR A 131 -32.70 -5.49 -4.45
C TYR A 131 -33.82 -6.09 -3.57
N LEU A 132 -33.52 -7.17 -2.84
CA LEU A 132 -34.46 -7.82 -1.92
C LEU A 132 -34.61 -7.10 -0.56
N SER A 133 -33.63 -6.29 -0.12
CA SER A 133 -33.67 -5.67 1.21
C SER A 133 -34.79 -4.63 1.32
N CYS A 134 -35.15 -3.96 0.22
CA CYS A 134 -36.20 -2.93 0.16
C CYS A 134 -36.10 -1.90 1.30
N ASP A 135 -34.88 -1.62 1.76
CA ASP A 135 -34.61 -0.76 2.92
C ASP A 135 -34.74 0.74 2.61
N GLY A 136 -35.00 1.10 1.35
CA GLY A 136 -35.14 2.47 0.89
C GLY A 136 -33.80 3.21 0.76
N THR A 137 -32.67 2.52 0.91
CA THR A 137 -31.35 3.09 0.66
C THR A 137 -31.07 3.12 -0.85
N PRO A 138 -30.48 4.21 -1.39
CA PRO A 138 -30.23 4.31 -2.83
C PRO A 138 -29.12 3.36 -3.28
N ASP A 139 -29.26 2.77 -4.46
CA ASP A 139 -28.19 1.99 -5.08
C ASP A 139 -27.08 2.91 -5.59
N PRO A 140 -25.81 2.75 -5.14
CA PRO A 140 -24.68 3.57 -5.58
C PRO A 140 -24.38 3.46 -7.09
N THR A 141 -24.87 2.42 -7.75
CA THR A 141 -24.71 2.20 -9.20
C THR A 141 -25.80 2.88 -10.04
N VAL A 142 -26.83 3.45 -9.42
CA VAL A 142 -27.97 4.10 -10.09
C VAL A 142 -27.99 5.61 -9.77
N PRO A 143 -27.43 6.47 -10.64
CA PRO A 143 -27.31 7.90 -10.36
C PRO A 143 -28.63 8.62 -10.07
N GLN A 144 -29.75 8.17 -10.67
CA GLN A 144 -31.05 8.79 -10.42
C GLN A 144 -31.52 8.59 -8.97
N GLU A 145 -31.23 7.44 -8.37
CA GLU A 145 -31.64 7.16 -6.99
C GLU A 145 -30.87 8.04 -6.01
N ILE A 146 -29.55 8.16 -6.19
CA ILE A 146 -28.71 9.03 -5.36
C ILE A 146 -29.14 10.49 -5.49
N ASN A 147 -29.37 10.98 -6.72
CA ASN A 147 -29.82 12.36 -6.93
C ASN A 147 -31.19 12.62 -6.31
N THR A 148 -32.10 11.65 -6.39
CA THR A 148 -33.42 11.74 -5.76
C THR A 148 -33.28 11.77 -4.24
N PHE A 149 -32.46 10.88 -3.67
CA PHE A 149 -32.16 10.84 -2.25
C PHE A 149 -31.57 12.17 -1.75
N MET A 150 -30.54 12.70 -2.43
CA MET A 150 -29.91 13.97 -2.06
C MET A 150 -30.88 15.15 -2.17
N SER A 151 -31.73 15.17 -3.20
CA SER A 151 -32.71 16.25 -3.38
C SER A 151 -33.79 16.22 -2.30
N LEU A 152 -34.35 15.04 -2.02
CA LEU A 152 -35.35 14.85 -0.96
C LEU A 152 -34.77 15.21 0.41
N TRP A 153 -33.53 14.81 0.69
CA TRP A 153 -32.91 15.14 1.96
C TRP A 153 -32.61 16.63 2.05
N ARG A 154 -32.17 17.29 0.98
CA ARG A 154 -31.96 18.74 0.94
C ARG A 154 -33.21 19.51 1.33
N ASP A 155 -34.36 19.12 0.79
CA ASP A 155 -35.66 19.76 1.06
C ASP A 155 -36.19 19.47 2.48
N ASP A 156 -35.77 18.37 3.09
CA ASP A 156 -36.19 17.98 4.43
C ASP A 156 -35.65 18.94 5.50
N GLN A 157 -36.53 19.40 6.38
CA GLN A 157 -36.17 20.28 7.49
C GLN A 157 -35.83 19.40 8.69
N ASP A 158 -34.62 18.84 8.72
CA ASP A 158 -34.14 18.13 9.91
C ASP A 158 -34.01 19.13 11.06
N GLU A 159 -35.03 19.18 11.91
CA GLU A 159 -35.13 20.18 12.99
C GLU A 159 -34.13 19.91 14.13
N ASP A 160 -33.74 18.64 14.32
CA ASP A 160 -32.90 18.17 15.42
C ASP A 160 -31.65 17.44 14.94
N ILE A 161 -30.57 17.57 15.72
CA ILE A 161 -29.26 16.99 15.46
C ILE A 161 -29.32 15.46 15.48
N GLN A 162 -30.15 14.87 16.36
CA GLN A 162 -30.29 13.42 16.45
C GLN A 162 -30.83 12.81 15.14
N LEU A 163 -31.73 13.51 14.44
CA LEU A 163 -32.25 13.08 13.14
C LEU A 163 -31.16 13.09 12.06
N VAL A 164 -30.28 14.10 12.10
CA VAL A 164 -29.12 14.19 11.21
C VAL A 164 -28.15 13.03 11.47
N MET A 165 -27.86 12.71 12.73
CA MET A 165 -27.01 11.57 13.12
C MET A 165 -27.59 10.22 12.68
N ASP A 166 -28.91 10.04 12.72
CA ASP A 166 -29.53 8.79 12.25
C ASP A 166 -29.47 8.64 10.73
N LYS A 167 -29.65 9.74 9.98
CA LYS A 167 -29.48 9.74 8.52
C LYS A 167 -28.02 9.66 8.09
N GLU A 168 -27.09 10.20 8.88
CA GLU A 168 -25.65 10.11 8.65
C GLU A 168 -25.21 8.65 8.46
N LYS A 169 -25.72 7.72 9.27
CA LYS A 169 -25.40 6.29 9.14
C LYS A 169 -25.72 5.75 7.74
N VAL A 170 -26.83 6.18 7.15
CA VAL A 170 -27.24 5.78 5.79
C VAL A 170 -26.29 6.39 4.75
N VAL A 171 -25.94 7.66 4.92
CA VAL A 171 -25.05 8.41 4.01
C VAL A 171 -23.64 7.84 4.04
N LEU A 172 -23.10 7.54 5.22
CA LEU A 172 -21.77 6.96 5.37
C LEU A 172 -21.69 5.55 4.77
N ASN A 173 -22.74 4.74 4.93
CA ASN A 173 -22.83 3.43 4.26
C ASN A 173 -22.87 3.60 2.73
N LEU A 174 -23.59 4.60 2.21
CA LEU A 174 -23.60 4.89 0.77
C LEU A 174 -22.22 5.32 0.26
N ILE A 175 -21.52 6.18 0.99
CA ILE A 175 -20.15 6.60 0.68
C ILE A 175 -19.21 5.38 0.70
N GLU A 176 -19.27 4.55 1.73
CA GLU A 176 -18.45 3.33 1.83
C GLU A 176 -18.67 2.40 0.62
N LYS A 177 -19.92 2.22 0.18
CA LYS A 177 -20.22 1.44 -1.03
C LYS A 177 -19.63 2.07 -2.30
N LEU A 178 -19.68 3.40 -2.45
CA LEU A 178 -19.08 4.11 -3.58
C LEU A 178 -17.55 3.98 -3.58
N GLU A 179 -16.91 4.15 -2.42
CA GLU A 179 -15.46 3.95 -2.24
C GLU A 179 -15.06 2.51 -2.56
N PHE A 180 -15.87 1.54 -2.14
CA PHE A 180 -15.65 0.13 -2.46
C PHE A 180 -15.70 -0.10 -3.98
N LEU A 181 -16.69 0.45 -4.69
CA LEU A 181 -16.74 0.37 -6.15
C LEU A 181 -15.51 0.98 -6.82
N LEU A 182 -14.99 2.08 -6.27
CA LEU A 182 -13.78 2.74 -6.77
C LEU A 182 -12.51 1.88 -6.58
N LEU A 183 -12.42 1.14 -5.48
CA LEU A 183 -11.25 0.33 -5.12
C LEU A 183 -11.28 -1.09 -5.71
N GLU A 184 -12.47 -1.66 -5.88
CA GLU A 184 -12.66 -3.04 -6.32
C GLU A 184 -12.74 -3.21 -7.84
N ALA A 185 -13.10 -2.15 -8.56
CA ALA A 185 -13.33 -2.25 -9.99
C ALA A 185 -12.00 -2.44 -10.73
N SER A 186 -11.97 -3.44 -11.61
CA SER A 186 -10.90 -3.54 -12.60
C SER A 186 -10.88 -2.29 -13.49
N PRO A 187 -9.71 -1.85 -14.01
CA PRO A 187 -9.64 -0.78 -15.00
C PRO A 187 -10.54 -0.99 -16.23
N GLU A 188 -10.91 -2.24 -16.51
CA GLU A 188 -11.81 -2.62 -17.62
C GLU A 188 -13.30 -2.56 -17.24
N GLU A 189 -13.63 -2.55 -15.94
CA GLU A 189 -15.01 -2.63 -15.42
C GLU A 189 -15.66 -1.24 -15.27
N ILE A 190 -14.89 -0.19 -15.00
CA ILE A 190 -15.37 1.19 -14.85
C ILE A 190 -14.62 2.13 -15.79
N THR A 191 -15.36 3.02 -16.46
CA THR A 191 -14.77 4.09 -17.25
C THR A 191 -14.26 5.22 -16.35
N ASP A 192 -13.26 5.97 -16.80
CA ASP A 192 -12.74 7.15 -16.07
C ASP A 192 -13.87 8.15 -15.73
N LYS A 193 -14.83 8.33 -16.65
CA LYS A 193 -16.01 9.18 -16.41
C LYS A 193 -16.88 8.70 -15.23
N GLN A 194 -17.05 7.38 -15.09
CA GLN A 194 -17.81 6.82 -13.96
C GLN A 194 -17.03 6.97 -12.65
N ARG A 195 -15.71 6.81 -12.70
CA ARG A 195 -14.84 7.06 -11.54
C ARG A 195 -14.97 8.50 -11.06
N ASP A 196 -14.84 9.48 -11.97
CA ASP A 196 -15.00 10.90 -11.64
C ASP A 196 -16.40 11.19 -11.09
N GLN A 197 -17.44 10.57 -11.67
CA GLN A 197 -18.81 10.71 -11.19
C GLN A 197 -18.98 10.18 -9.76
N TYR A 198 -18.43 9.01 -9.42
CA TYR A 198 -18.54 8.47 -8.06
C TYR A 198 -17.79 9.33 -7.05
N GLN A 199 -16.61 9.85 -7.41
CA GLN A 199 -15.85 10.77 -6.56
C GLN A 199 -16.63 12.06 -6.30
N GLU A 200 -17.22 12.65 -7.33
CA GLU A 200 -18.06 13.85 -7.21
C GLU A 200 -19.27 13.61 -6.30
N VAL A 201 -19.95 12.46 -6.45
CA VAL A 201 -21.08 12.09 -5.59
C VAL A 201 -20.66 11.94 -4.13
N ILE A 202 -19.49 11.34 -3.85
CA ILE A 202 -18.96 11.24 -2.48
C ILE A 202 -18.80 12.64 -1.87
N LEU A 203 -18.19 13.58 -2.60
CA LEU A 203 -18.02 14.96 -2.12
C LEU A 203 -19.36 15.65 -1.88
N GLN A 204 -20.32 15.51 -2.79
CA GLN A 204 -21.65 16.09 -2.63
C GLN A 204 -22.41 15.55 -1.41
N LEU A 205 -22.25 14.25 -1.11
CA LEU A 205 -22.84 13.64 0.09
C LEU A 205 -22.18 14.15 1.37
N GLN A 206 -20.84 14.27 1.38
CA GLN A 206 -20.09 14.83 2.51
C GLN A 206 -20.47 16.30 2.77
N ASP A 207 -20.57 17.11 1.72
CA ASP A 207 -20.99 18.51 1.80
C ASP A 207 -22.43 18.66 2.28
N LEU A 208 -23.36 17.83 1.77
CA LEU A 208 -24.75 17.83 2.20
C LEU A 208 -24.89 17.46 3.67
N LEU A 209 -24.15 16.44 4.13
CA LEU A 209 -24.14 16.05 5.54
C LEU A 209 -23.61 17.19 6.44
N HIS A 210 -22.52 17.84 6.05
CA HIS A 210 -22.00 19.00 6.77
C HIS A 210 -23.01 20.16 6.81
N GLN A 211 -23.70 20.43 5.69
CA GLN A 211 -24.76 21.42 5.61
C GLN A 211 -25.91 21.09 6.58
N LYS A 212 -26.35 19.82 6.64
CA LYS A 212 -27.43 19.40 7.55
C LYS A 212 -27.07 19.56 9.02
N TYR A 213 -25.82 19.28 9.39
CA TYR A 213 -25.32 19.59 10.73
C TYR A 213 -25.38 21.10 11.03
N ASN A 214 -25.06 21.96 10.06
CA ASN A 214 -25.14 23.41 10.23
C ASN A 214 -26.59 23.89 10.38
N ASP A 215 -27.53 23.37 9.58
CA ASP A 215 -28.96 23.70 9.65
C ASP A 215 -29.55 23.28 11.01
N ALA A 216 -29.29 22.05 11.46
CA ALA A 216 -29.74 21.56 12.77
C ALA A 216 -29.10 22.33 13.93
N THR A 217 -27.80 22.67 13.83
CA THR A 217 -27.13 23.55 14.81
C THR A 217 -27.83 24.90 14.89
N GLN A 218 -28.18 25.50 13.75
CA GLN A 218 -28.85 26.79 13.72
C GLN A 218 -30.23 26.74 14.39
N ASN A 219 -31.01 25.69 14.12
CA ASN A 219 -32.31 25.49 14.74
C ASN A 219 -32.19 25.33 16.26
N LEU A 220 -31.20 24.58 16.73
CA LEU A 220 -30.90 24.46 18.16
C LEU A 220 -30.54 25.82 18.79
N LEU A 221 -29.71 26.63 18.13
CA LEU A 221 -29.31 27.95 18.64
C LEU A 221 -30.48 28.95 18.74
N LYS A 222 -31.53 28.84 17.91
CA LYS A 222 -32.73 29.69 17.99
C LYS A 222 -33.51 29.48 19.29
N ILE A 223 -33.45 28.28 19.86
CA ILE A 223 -34.18 27.90 21.09
C ILE A 223 -33.26 27.72 22.31
N ALA A 224 -32.00 28.16 22.21
CA ALA A 224 -30.98 27.92 23.24
C ALA A 224 -31.37 28.44 24.64
N SER A 225 -32.08 29.58 24.72
CA SER A 225 -32.56 30.13 25.99
C SER A 225 -33.54 29.23 26.74
N MET A 226 -34.23 28.31 26.04
CA MET A 226 -35.15 27.34 26.67
C MET A 226 -34.41 26.23 27.42
N TYR A 227 -33.13 26.01 27.09
CA TYR A 227 -32.28 24.98 27.67
C TYR A 227 -31.19 25.58 28.58
N GLU A 228 -31.48 26.74 29.17
CA GLU A 228 -30.58 27.39 30.13
C GLU A 228 -30.37 26.50 31.36
N ASP A 229 -29.11 26.19 31.66
CA ASP A 229 -28.73 25.52 32.89
C ASP A 229 -28.92 26.45 34.10
N SER A 230 -29.59 25.95 35.14
CA SER A 230 -29.94 26.77 36.30
C SER A 230 -28.74 27.23 37.15
N GLU A 231 -27.61 26.54 37.09
CA GLU A 231 -26.42 26.85 37.89
C GLU A 231 -25.52 27.89 37.19
N THR A 232 -25.22 27.64 35.92
CA THR A 232 -24.32 28.46 35.10
C THR A 232 -25.06 29.61 34.43
N GLY A 233 -26.33 29.40 34.08
CA GLY A 233 -27.13 30.27 33.24
C GLY A 233 -26.78 30.20 31.75
N ASN A 234 -25.95 29.23 31.35
CA ASN A 234 -25.55 28.98 29.97
C ASN A 234 -26.23 27.68 29.47
N MET A 235 -26.19 27.40 28.18
CA MET A 235 -26.66 26.12 27.64
C MET A 235 -25.45 25.28 27.24
N HIS A 236 -25.52 23.96 27.44
CA HIS A 236 -24.63 23.03 26.76
C HIS A 236 -25.40 21.77 26.35
N THR A 237 -24.90 21.06 25.34
CA THR A 237 -25.48 19.80 24.87
C THR A 237 -24.38 18.92 24.31
N VAL A 238 -24.45 17.63 24.62
CA VAL A 238 -23.54 16.59 24.10
C VAL A 238 -24.39 15.47 23.52
N LEU A 239 -24.17 15.15 22.25
CA LEU A 239 -24.76 14.01 21.55
C LEU A 239 -23.63 13.18 20.97
N LYS A 240 -23.70 11.85 21.11
CA LYS A 240 -22.63 10.94 20.70
C LYS A 240 -23.20 9.66 20.13
N ASP A 241 -22.67 9.23 19.00
CA ASP A 241 -22.92 7.92 18.43
C ASP A 241 -21.61 7.24 17.94
N GLU A 242 -21.73 6.23 17.08
CA GLU A 242 -20.59 5.48 16.55
C GLU A 242 -19.73 6.31 15.58
N ASN A 243 -20.30 7.29 14.89
CA ASN A 243 -19.65 8.03 13.80
C ASN A 243 -19.30 9.46 14.18
N THR A 244 -20.03 10.06 15.12
CA THR A 244 -19.91 11.49 15.43
C THR A 244 -20.13 11.77 16.93
N THR A 245 -19.35 12.71 17.45
CA THR A 245 -19.54 13.35 18.76
C THR A 245 -19.81 14.83 18.55
N PHE A 246 -21.04 15.28 18.83
CA PHE A 246 -21.46 16.67 18.75
C PHE A 246 -21.50 17.30 20.14
N CYS A 247 -20.76 18.39 20.32
CA CYS A 247 -20.77 19.20 21.54
C CYS A 247 -21.07 20.66 21.18
N ILE A 248 -21.95 21.31 21.94
CA ILE A 248 -22.17 22.75 21.84
C ILE A 248 -22.32 23.38 23.22
N TRP A 249 -21.69 24.53 23.41
CA TRP A 249 -21.84 25.38 24.59
C TRP A 249 -22.24 26.78 24.16
N VAL A 250 -23.21 27.39 24.83
CA VAL A 250 -23.79 28.69 24.47
C VAL A 250 -23.67 29.67 25.63
N ASN A 251 -22.97 30.77 25.39
CA ASN A 251 -22.76 31.83 26.39
C ASN A 251 -23.95 32.80 26.42
N LEU A 252 -24.97 32.48 27.22
CA LEU A 252 -26.14 33.33 27.39
C LEU A 252 -25.90 34.46 28.42
N LYS A 253 -25.10 34.21 29.48
CA LYS A 253 -24.91 35.19 30.57
C LYS A 253 -23.73 36.15 30.40
N LYS A 254 -22.75 35.85 29.53
CA LYS A 254 -21.61 36.76 29.23
C LYS A 254 -20.79 37.13 30.47
N LYS A 255 -20.52 36.13 31.32
CA LYS A 255 -19.77 36.33 32.57
C LYS A 255 -18.35 35.77 32.44
N ALA A 256 -17.34 36.59 32.67
CA ALA A 256 -15.93 36.20 32.62
C ALA A 256 -15.55 35.01 33.51
N ARG A 257 -16.34 34.71 34.57
CA ARG A 257 -16.13 33.54 35.43
C ARG A 257 -16.33 32.19 34.69
N PHE A 258 -17.06 32.20 33.58
CA PHE A 258 -17.34 31.02 32.74
C PHE A 258 -16.47 31.04 31.49
N LYS A 259 -15.17 31.31 31.66
CA LYS A 259 -14.20 31.28 30.57
C LYS A 259 -13.83 29.86 30.13
N SER A 260 -14.03 28.86 30.99
CA SER A 260 -13.70 27.46 30.69
C SER A 260 -14.92 26.57 30.83
N HIS A 261 -15.01 25.55 29.98
CA HIS A 261 -16.04 24.52 30.07
C HIS A 261 -15.48 23.18 29.61
N VAL A 262 -15.98 22.10 30.25
CA VAL A 262 -15.64 20.71 29.90
C VAL A 262 -16.95 19.96 29.69
N PHE A 263 -17.10 19.37 28.51
CA PHE A 263 -18.19 18.48 28.15
C PHE A 263 -17.91 17.11 28.79
N GLN A 264 -18.37 16.90 30.02
CA GLN A 264 -17.99 15.72 30.82
C GLN A 264 -18.32 14.40 30.12
N GLU A 265 -19.41 14.33 29.37
CA GLU A 265 -19.85 13.13 28.65
C GLU A 265 -18.94 12.78 27.46
N ALA A 266 -18.31 13.78 26.85
CA ALA A 266 -17.39 13.60 25.72
C ALA A 266 -15.91 13.65 26.13
N GLY A 267 -15.58 14.28 27.26
CA GLY A 267 -14.23 14.56 27.72
C GLY A 267 -13.53 15.71 26.98
N HIS A 268 -14.21 16.39 26.06
CA HIS A 268 -13.67 17.58 25.39
C HIS A 268 -13.86 18.82 26.25
N GLY A 269 -13.02 19.84 26.04
CA GLY A 269 -13.12 21.10 26.77
C GLY A 269 -12.41 22.25 26.07
N PHE A 270 -12.60 23.43 26.62
CA PHE A 270 -11.94 24.64 26.14
C PHE A 270 -11.73 25.65 27.28
N GLU A 271 -10.78 26.56 27.08
CA GLU A 271 -10.60 27.78 27.84
C GLU A 271 -10.51 28.99 26.89
N LEU A 272 -11.40 29.95 27.09
CA LEU A 272 -11.56 31.15 26.27
C LEU A 272 -10.77 32.34 26.86
N PRO A 273 -10.20 33.19 26.00
CA PRO A 273 -9.81 34.55 26.37
C PRO A 273 -10.96 35.35 26.98
N LYS A 274 -10.62 36.36 27.79
CA LYS A 274 -11.62 37.22 28.46
C LYS A 274 -12.53 37.92 27.46
N SER A 275 -11.99 38.32 26.31
CA SER A 275 -12.72 38.95 25.21
C SER A 275 -13.91 38.09 24.74
N LEU A 276 -13.67 36.79 24.52
CA LEU A 276 -14.70 35.83 24.11
C LEU A 276 -15.66 35.45 25.25
N ALA A 277 -15.18 35.35 26.48
CA ALA A 277 -16.01 34.99 27.64
C ALA A 277 -17.09 36.06 27.97
N LEU A 278 -16.90 37.29 27.51
CA LEU A 278 -17.85 38.41 27.66
C LEU A 278 -18.76 38.59 26.42
N SER A 279 -18.56 37.80 25.37
CA SER A 279 -19.34 37.87 24.13
C SER A 279 -20.53 36.91 24.11
N SER A 280 -21.55 37.27 23.32
CA SER A 280 -22.70 36.41 23.04
C SER A 280 -22.38 35.48 21.88
N LEU A 281 -21.89 34.29 22.19
CA LEU A 281 -21.47 33.31 21.18
C LEU A 281 -21.78 31.89 21.63
N ALA A 282 -21.70 30.96 20.70
CA ALA A 282 -21.65 29.54 20.98
C ALA A 282 -20.32 28.93 20.54
N ILE A 283 -19.80 27.97 21.29
CA ILE A 283 -18.65 27.15 20.90
C ILE A 283 -19.19 25.79 20.50
N ARG A 284 -19.00 25.41 19.25
CA ARG A 284 -19.32 24.07 18.73
C ARG A 284 -18.04 23.28 18.52
N LEU A 285 -18.06 22.04 18.98
CA LEU A 285 -17.06 21.02 18.66
C LEU A 285 -17.81 19.83 18.06
N LEU A 286 -17.66 19.64 16.75
CA LEU A 286 -18.20 18.51 16.00
C LEU A 286 -17.05 17.59 15.63
N HIS A 287 -16.94 16.45 16.31
CA HIS A 287 -15.93 15.43 16.04
C HIS A 287 -16.52 14.33 15.18
N THR A 288 -16.07 14.21 13.94
CA THR A 288 -16.41 13.07 13.07
C THR A 288 -15.34 12.00 13.23
N HIS A 289 -15.72 10.75 13.49
CA HIS A 289 -14.84 9.58 13.66
C HIS A 289 -14.33 9.01 12.32
N TYR A 290 -14.44 9.81 11.27
CA TYR A 290 -13.97 9.57 9.91
C TYR A 290 -13.42 10.89 9.35
N ASP A 291 -12.57 10.78 8.34
CA ASP A 291 -11.97 11.90 7.66
C ASP A 291 -12.68 12.16 6.33
N HIS A 292 -13.35 13.31 6.24
CA HIS A 292 -14.00 13.82 5.03
C HIS A 292 -13.37 15.12 4.54
N VAL A 293 -12.28 15.58 5.18
CA VAL A 293 -11.64 16.87 4.92
C VAL A 293 -10.38 16.70 4.09
N SER A 294 -9.58 15.66 4.37
CA SER A 294 -8.43 15.36 3.52
C SER A 294 -8.85 15.03 2.09
N PRO A 295 -7.97 15.26 1.09
CA PRO A 295 -8.27 14.91 -0.29
C PRO A 295 -8.74 13.45 -0.46
N LEU A 296 -9.67 13.20 -1.39
CA LEU A 296 -10.25 11.86 -1.61
C LEU A 296 -9.20 10.76 -1.85
N TRP A 297 -8.05 11.06 -2.48
CA TRP A 297 -6.99 10.06 -2.68
C TRP A 297 -6.33 9.60 -1.36
N VAL A 298 -6.39 10.43 -0.31
CA VAL A 298 -5.96 10.11 1.06
C VAL A 298 -7.01 9.26 1.77
N GLN A 299 -8.29 9.47 1.47
CA GLN A 299 -9.40 8.64 1.98
C GLN A 299 -9.37 7.26 1.27
N CYS A 300 -9.21 7.27 -0.05
CA CYS A 300 -9.14 6.12 -0.94
C CYS A 300 -7.69 5.74 -1.30
N GLN A 301 -6.81 5.51 -0.31
CA GLN A 301 -5.39 5.17 -0.56
C GLN A 301 -5.25 3.83 -1.30
N GLY A 302 -5.30 3.86 -2.62
CA GLY A 302 -5.47 2.66 -3.47
C GLY A 302 -5.87 3.03 -4.89
N LEU A 303 -6.41 4.24 -5.09
CA LEU A 303 -6.52 4.84 -6.41
C LEU A 303 -5.10 5.12 -6.95
N PRO A 304 -4.73 4.57 -8.13
CA PRO A 304 -3.51 4.99 -8.80
C PRO A 304 -3.56 6.50 -9.02
N ARG A 305 -2.48 7.20 -8.67
CA ARG A 305 -2.24 8.51 -9.27
C ARG A 305 -2.05 8.23 -10.76
N GLN A 306 -2.85 8.86 -11.62
CA GLN A 306 -2.40 9.10 -12.99
C GLN A 306 -1.22 10.06 -12.82
N GLU A 307 0.01 9.54 -12.86
CA GLU A 307 1.21 10.34 -12.76
C GLU A 307 1.26 11.28 -13.96
N ALA A 308 0.68 12.47 -13.79
CA ALA A 308 1.04 13.61 -14.60
C ALA A 308 2.46 14.01 -14.20
N SER A 309 3.40 13.66 -15.08
CA SER A 309 4.70 14.31 -15.26
C SER A 309 5.74 14.05 -14.17
N ASP A 310 6.47 12.94 -14.29
CA ASP A 310 7.92 12.99 -14.10
C ASP A 310 8.56 12.94 -15.49
N SER A 311 9.23 14.04 -15.81
CA SER A 311 9.95 14.30 -17.05
C SER A 311 10.83 13.11 -17.44
N MET A 312 10.61 12.59 -18.64
CA MET A 312 11.59 11.79 -19.35
C MET A 312 12.90 12.60 -19.39
N GLU A 313 13.91 12.16 -18.67
CA GLU A 313 15.30 12.46 -19.04
C GLU A 313 15.56 11.73 -20.36
N VAL A 314 15.16 12.37 -21.46
CA VAL A 314 15.62 12.01 -22.79
C VAL A 314 17.05 12.53 -22.90
N ALA A 315 17.99 11.58 -22.94
CA ALA A 315 19.37 11.82 -23.28
C ALA A 315 19.46 12.64 -24.58
N GLU A 316 19.98 13.86 -24.48
CA GLU A 316 20.42 14.63 -25.64
C GLU A 316 21.70 14.00 -26.20
N HIS A 317 21.62 13.51 -27.43
CA HIS A 317 22.77 13.44 -28.31
C HIS A 317 22.39 13.90 -29.73
N PRO A 318 23.33 14.53 -30.45
CA PRO A 318 23.09 15.66 -31.33
C PRO A 318 22.68 15.27 -32.75
N GLU A 319 21.96 16.18 -33.40
CA GLU A 319 21.67 16.15 -34.84
C GLU A 319 22.96 16.16 -35.68
N ASP A 320 22.99 15.32 -36.72
CA ASP A 320 23.77 15.59 -37.92
C ASP A 320 22.95 15.35 -39.20
N THR A 321 23.22 16.26 -40.12
CA THR A 321 22.70 16.62 -41.43
C THR A 321 22.10 15.57 -42.37
N GLY A 322 21.02 16.01 -43.06
CA GLY A 322 21.08 16.20 -44.51
C GLY A 322 20.07 15.45 -45.40
N GLN A 323 19.41 16.26 -46.26
CA GLN A 323 18.82 15.96 -47.58
C GLN A 323 17.35 15.46 -47.67
N GLY A 324 16.47 16.36 -48.12
CA GLY A 324 15.29 16.03 -48.96
C GLY A 324 15.71 15.66 -50.40
N PRO A 325 14.80 15.21 -51.29
CA PRO A 325 13.64 15.97 -51.83
C PRO A 325 12.38 15.06 -52.01
N GLY A 326 11.18 15.44 -52.49
CA GLY A 326 10.55 16.63 -53.07
C GLY A 326 9.19 16.22 -53.70
N GLU A 327 8.30 17.20 -53.91
CA GLU A 327 7.17 17.26 -54.89
C GLU A 327 5.98 16.27 -54.66
N GLU A 328 4.68 16.56 -54.83
CA GLU A 328 3.86 17.35 -55.78
C GLU A 328 2.52 17.78 -55.08
N GLU A 329 1.98 19.00 -55.25
CA GLU A 329 0.76 19.39 -56.03
C GLU A 329 -0.57 18.69 -55.58
N GLU A 330 -1.78 19.28 -55.47
CA GLU A 330 -2.42 20.48 -56.03
C GLU A 330 -3.80 20.72 -55.33
N GLU A 331 -4.33 21.95 -55.43
CA GLU A 331 -5.76 22.41 -55.43
C GLU A 331 -6.77 21.94 -54.34
N GLY A 332 -7.67 22.75 -53.78
CA GLY A 332 -8.19 24.09 -54.11
C GLY A 332 -9.67 24.19 -53.68
N ARG A 333 -10.12 25.42 -53.35
CA ARG A 333 -11.52 25.88 -53.05
C ARG A 333 -12.13 25.45 -51.71
N GLU A 334 -12.89 26.26 -50.96
CA GLU A 334 -13.58 27.54 -51.21
C GLU A 334 -13.93 28.18 -49.83
N GLU A 335 -13.61 29.46 -49.62
CA GLU A 335 -14.37 30.33 -48.69
C GLU A 335 -15.51 31.02 -49.47
N PRO A 336 -16.53 31.60 -48.79
CA PRO A 336 -16.50 33.07 -48.69
C PRO A 336 -17.08 33.71 -47.41
N SER A 337 -16.41 34.78 -46.98
CA SER A 337 -16.91 36.14 -46.64
C SER A 337 -17.53 36.50 -45.25
N MET A 338 -16.75 37.21 -44.41
CA MET A 338 -16.75 38.68 -44.08
C MET A 338 -18.09 39.42 -43.73
N PRO A 339 -18.10 40.67 -43.18
CA PRO A 339 -17.19 41.42 -42.26
C PRO A 339 -17.90 42.35 -41.23
N ALA A 340 -17.14 43.06 -40.37
CA ALA A 340 -17.30 44.50 -40.00
C ALA A 340 -16.33 44.86 -38.83
N ALA A 341 -15.27 45.65 -39.06
CA ALA A 341 -15.18 47.13 -38.99
C ALA A 341 -14.64 47.59 -37.61
N GLU A 342 -13.35 48.00 -37.55
CA GLU A 342 -12.88 49.42 -37.44
C GLU A 342 -12.86 49.91 -35.98
N GLU A 343 -11.92 50.69 -35.44
CA GLU A 343 -10.67 51.31 -35.89
C GLU A 343 -9.96 51.88 -34.63
N THR A 344 -8.79 52.50 -34.84
CA THR A 344 -7.95 53.33 -33.93
C THR A 344 -6.95 52.57 -33.02
N GLY A 345 -5.66 52.89 -32.98
CA GLY A 345 -4.86 53.89 -33.68
C GLY A 345 -3.53 54.14 -32.95
N SER A 346 -2.46 54.37 -33.73
CA SER A 346 -1.13 54.92 -33.38
C SER A 346 -0.06 53.94 -32.83
N LYS A 347 0.97 53.53 -33.59
CA LYS A 347 2.22 54.21 -34.05
C LYS A 347 3.21 54.66 -32.95
N GLY A 348 4.45 54.14 -33.07
CA GLY A 348 5.70 54.80 -32.63
C GLY A 348 6.69 53.85 -31.95
N ARG A 349 7.56 53.13 -32.68
CA ARG A 349 8.95 53.50 -33.07
C ARG A 349 9.96 53.27 -31.92
N LYS A 350 10.79 52.21 -32.00
CA LYS A 350 12.26 52.18 -32.31
C LYS A 350 13.06 53.12 -31.41
N GLU A 351 14.18 52.74 -30.77
CA GLU A 351 15.36 52.06 -31.32
C GLU A 351 16.43 51.91 -30.21
N SER A 352 17.28 50.87 -30.34
CA SER A 352 18.73 50.88 -30.04
C SER A 352 19.22 50.94 -28.59
N ALA A 353 20.40 50.48 -28.19
CA ALA A 353 21.41 49.50 -28.63
C ALA A 353 22.61 49.70 -27.67
N ALA A 354 23.51 48.70 -27.63
CA ALA A 354 24.87 48.71 -27.02
C ALA A 354 24.91 48.54 -25.48
N SER A 355 25.86 47.80 -24.89
CA SER A 355 27.24 47.54 -25.31
C SER A 355 27.79 46.29 -24.62
N LEU A 356 28.59 45.56 -25.40
CA LEU A 356 29.58 44.54 -25.05
C LEU A 356 30.50 44.94 -23.88
N LYS A 357 30.97 43.94 -23.11
CA LYS A 357 32.42 43.65 -22.98
C LYS A 357 32.66 42.29 -22.32
N GLU A 358 33.38 41.46 -23.06
CA GLU A 358 34.11 40.28 -22.61
C GLU A 358 35.15 40.62 -21.53
N ASN A 359 35.50 39.64 -20.70
CA ASN A 359 36.89 39.23 -20.60
C ASN A 359 37.03 37.78 -20.09
N SER A 360 37.73 37.01 -20.91
CA SER A 360 38.26 35.66 -20.73
C SER A 360 39.31 35.57 -19.61
N ASN A 361 39.40 34.41 -18.92
CA ASN A 361 40.56 33.52 -19.01
C ASN A 361 40.43 32.26 -18.11
N ASN A 362 40.66 31.11 -18.74
CA ASN A 362 40.89 29.77 -18.21
C ASN A 362 42.09 29.69 -17.24
N THR A 363 42.13 28.67 -16.36
CA THR A 363 42.95 27.43 -16.51
C THR A 363 42.79 26.48 -15.30
N ASP A 364 42.55 25.21 -15.61
CA ASP A 364 43.10 23.94 -15.07
C ASP A 364 43.66 23.89 -13.62
N ASP A 365 43.22 22.91 -12.81
CA ASP A 365 44.01 21.68 -12.58
C ASP A 365 43.38 20.68 -11.59
N ILE A 366 43.72 19.42 -11.85
CA ILE A 366 43.38 18.15 -11.22
C ILE A 366 43.95 17.99 -9.79
N LYS A 367 43.23 17.29 -8.90
CA LYS A 367 43.81 16.24 -8.03
C LYS A 367 42.79 15.38 -7.27
N GLU A 368 42.86 14.07 -7.56
CA GLU A 368 42.42 12.96 -6.70
C GLU A 368 43.15 12.97 -5.36
N THR A 369 42.51 12.49 -4.29
CA THR A 369 43.18 11.63 -3.31
C THR A 369 42.16 10.71 -2.63
N LYS A 370 42.40 9.40 -2.75
CA LYS A 370 41.77 8.32 -1.99
C LYS A 370 42.24 8.36 -0.52
N GLU A 371 41.39 7.93 0.40
CA GLU A 371 41.84 7.09 1.52
C GLU A 371 40.70 6.21 2.02
N GLU A 372 40.90 4.90 1.87
CA GLU A 372 40.12 3.84 2.51
C GLU A 372 40.65 3.65 3.93
N THR A 373 39.77 3.37 4.90
CA THR A 373 40.16 2.58 6.08
C THR A 373 38.97 1.81 6.63
N GLU A 374 39.19 0.50 6.73
CA GLU A 374 38.33 -0.55 7.28
C GLU A 374 38.03 -0.34 8.78
N LYS A 375 36.84 -0.77 9.26
CA LYS A 375 36.70 -1.94 10.16
C LYS A 375 35.28 -2.13 10.74
N ASN A 376 34.91 -3.40 10.77
CA ASN A 376 33.79 -4.05 11.45
C ASN A 376 33.79 -3.91 12.98
N SER A 377 32.61 -3.91 13.60
CA SER A 377 32.16 -4.70 14.79
C SER A 377 30.87 -4.07 15.34
N ASP A 378 29.73 -4.76 15.28
CA ASP A 378 29.14 -5.65 16.30
C ASP A 378 28.59 -4.93 17.55
N ILE A 379 27.25 -5.01 17.68
CA ILE A 379 26.42 -5.27 18.88
C ILE A 379 26.63 -4.35 20.10
N LEU A 380 25.57 -3.63 20.53
CA LEU A 380 24.89 -3.79 21.84
C LEU A 380 23.90 -2.65 22.16
N ASP A 381 22.81 -3.07 22.79
CA ASP A 381 22.05 -2.43 23.86
C ASP A 381 21.25 -1.13 23.64
N VAL A 382 19.94 -1.36 23.64
CA VAL A 382 18.89 -0.47 24.13
C VAL A 382 19.17 -0.08 25.59
N PRO A 383 19.12 1.21 25.94
CA PRO A 383 18.81 1.63 27.29
C PRO A 383 17.38 2.18 27.34
N SER A 384 16.51 1.48 28.08
CA SER A 384 15.31 2.05 28.67
C SER A 384 15.72 3.06 29.76
N GLN A 385 15.27 4.31 29.66
CA GLN A 385 15.00 5.14 30.84
C GLN A 385 14.13 6.34 30.43
N GLY A 386 12.99 6.47 31.09
CA GLY A 386 12.16 7.66 31.01
C GLY A 386 12.80 8.80 31.77
N GLU A 387 12.79 9.98 31.17
CA GLU A 387 12.89 11.28 31.83
C GLU A 387 12.02 12.28 31.05
N ASP A 388 11.21 13.04 31.79
CA ASP A 388 10.42 14.18 31.32
C ASP A 388 11.29 15.17 30.52
N ALA A 389 11.14 15.20 29.19
CA ALA A 389 11.80 16.19 28.34
C ALA A 389 10.94 17.45 28.21
N ARG A 390 11.15 18.41 29.12
CA ARG A 390 10.77 19.81 28.92
C ARG A 390 11.68 20.38 27.81
N LEU A 391 11.17 20.49 26.58
CA LEU A 391 11.91 21.10 25.47
C LEU A 391 12.11 22.60 25.75
N GLN A 392 13.36 23.00 25.99
CA GLN A 392 13.82 24.37 25.80
C GLN A 392 14.68 24.38 24.55
N GLU A 393 14.22 25.07 23.50
CA GLU A 393 14.99 25.33 22.29
C GLU A 393 15.96 26.50 22.54
N GLU A 394 17.25 26.28 22.29
CA GLU A 394 18.24 27.36 22.10
C GLU A 394 18.31 27.69 20.59
N PRO A 395 18.40 28.97 20.20
CA PRO A 395 18.17 29.41 18.83
C PRO A 395 19.42 29.24 17.96
N GLY A 396 19.43 28.21 17.12
CA GLY A 396 20.50 27.95 16.16
C GLY A 396 19.96 27.54 14.79
N ALA A 397 19.61 28.53 13.96
CA ALA A 397 19.50 28.48 12.49
C ALA A 397 19.29 27.09 11.83
N GLU A 398 18.10 26.52 11.99
CA GLU A 398 17.59 25.46 11.11
C GLU A 398 16.47 26.04 10.25
N GLY A 399 16.48 25.75 8.94
CA GLY A 399 15.47 26.25 8.02
C GLY A 399 14.08 25.85 8.50
N GLU A 400 13.14 26.80 8.55
CA GLU A 400 11.77 26.55 9.01
C GLU A 400 11.24 25.27 8.37
N ALA A 401 10.92 24.26 9.19
CA ALA A 401 10.25 23.05 8.73
C ALA A 401 9.01 23.45 7.92
N PRO A 402 8.69 22.72 6.83
CA PRO A 402 7.50 23.03 6.04
C PRO A 402 6.28 22.99 6.95
N LYS A 403 5.63 24.16 7.11
CA LYS A 403 4.40 24.32 7.91
C LYS A 403 3.22 23.55 7.30
N ALA A 404 3.33 23.14 6.03
CA ALA A 404 2.38 22.27 5.34
C ALA A 404 2.71 20.80 5.60
N VAL A 405 1.68 20.02 5.92
CA VAL A 405 1.83 18.61 6.25
C VAL A 405 1.93 17.77 4.98
N ASP A 406 2.94 16.91 4.91
CA ASP A 406 3.05 15.87 3.90
C ASP A 406 2.14 14.68 4.24
N LEU A 407 0.97 14.59 3.61
CA LEU A 407 0.01 13.49 3.77
C LEU A 407 0.50 12.14 3.24
N ARG A 408 1.66 12.11 2.56
CA ARG A 408 2.34 10.87 2.20
C ARG A 408 3.18 10.33 3.35
N GLN A 409 3.51 11.15 4.36
CA GLN A 409 4.20 10.74 5.56
C GLN A 409 3.23 10.61 6.73
N LEU A 410 2.43 11.65 6.99
CA LEU A 410 1.53 11.75 8.13
C LEU A 410 0.08 11.50 7.69
N ALA A 411 -0.62 10.59 8.36
CA ALA A 411 -2.02 10.29 8.11
C ALA A 411 -2.90 10.76 9.29
N PRO A 412 -4.10 11.33 9.02
CA PRO A 412 -5.09 11.59 10.06
C PRO A 412 -5.58 10.31 10.73
N VAL A 413 -5.65 10.33 12.06
CA VAL A 413 -6.01 9.19 12.91
C VAL A 413 -7.00 9.63 13.98
N GLY A 414 -8.09 8.87 14.13
CA GLY A 414 -9.17 9.18 15.07
C GLY A 414 -10.18 10.21 14.60
N GLY A 415 -10.15 10.58 13.31
CA GLY A 415 -11.14 11.44 12.69
C GLY A 415 -10.78 12.93 12.72
N VAL A 416 -11.79 13.79 12.60
CA VAL A 416 -11.63 15.23 12.39
C VAL A 416 -12.49 16.02 13.37
N PHE A 417 -11.93 17.09 13.94
CA PHE A 417 -12.56 17.95 14.93
C PHE A 417 -12.88 19.31 14.32
N HIS A 418 -14.15 19.58 14.05
CA HIS A 418 -14.63 20.90 13.61
C HIS A 418 -14.91 21.78 14.82
N ILE A 419 -14.00 22.69 15.11
CA ILE A 419 -14.09 23.60 16.25
C ILE A 419 -14.45 24.99 15.74
N SER A 420 -15.56 25.56 16.20
CA SER A 420 -16.07 26.82 15.69
C SER A 420 -16.68 27.68 16.80
N ALA A 421 -16.42 28.99 16.75
CA ALA A 421 -17.24 29.97 17.44
C ALA A 421 -18.36 30.44 16.49
N LEU A 422 -19.59 30.42 16.99
CA LEU A 422 -20.81 30.70 16.23
C LEU A 422 -21.49 31.94 16.81
N GLN A 423 -22.01 32.78 15.92
CA GLN A 423 -22.79 33.95 16.31
C GLN A 423 -24.15 33.49 16.83
N LEU A 424 -24.54 33.98 18.01
CA LEU A 424 -25.83 33.63 18.58
C LEU A 424 -26.95 34.42 17.87
N PRO A 425 -27.99 33.74 17.33
CA PRO A 425 -29.18 34.44 16.83
C PRO A 425 -29.92 35.14 17.98
N PRO A 426 -30.78 36.13 17.67
CA PRO A 426 -31.61 36.78 18.67
C PRO A 426 -32.37 35.75 19.51
N GLN A 427 -32.22 35.82 20.83
CA GLN A 427 -32.90 34.94 21.77
C GLN A 427 -34.24 35.53 22.19
N ALA A 428 -35.18 34.68 22.58
CA ALA A 428 -36.48 35.12 23.10
C ALA A 428 -36.30 36.00 24.35
N GLN A 429 -37.04 37.11 24.38
CA GLN A 429 -37.05 38.07 25.49
C GLN A 429 -38.46 38.29 25.97
N ASP A 430 -38.63 38.34 27.29
CA ASP A 430 -39.91 38.62 27.91
C ASP A 430 -40.18 40.14 27.94
N VAL A 431 -41.20 40.55 27.21
CA VAL A 431 -41.67 41.93 27.09
C VAL A 431 -43.09 42.00 27.65
N GLY A 432 -43.20 42.27 28.96
CA GLY A 432 -44.47 42.21 29.68
C GLY A 432 -44.92 40.76 29.86
N ASP A 433 -46.14 40.43 29.39
CA ASP A 433 -46.70 39.07 29.42
C ASP A 433 -46.40 38.26 28.14
N TRP A 434 -45.63 38.83 27.20
CA TRP A 434 -45.28 38.20 25.92
C TRP A 434 -43.81 37.82 25.87
N SER A 435 -43.50 36.67 25.29
CA SER A 435 -42.13 36.33 24.88
C SER A 435 -41.99 36.61 23.38
N MET A 436 -41.05 37.50 23.01
CA MET A 436 -40.82 37.92 21.63
C MET A 436 -39.40 37.56 21.19
N VAL A 437 -39.24 37.14 19.93
CA VAL A 437 -37.94 36.86 19.32
C VAL A 437 -37.88 37.49 17.93
N GLU A 438 -36.74 38.09 17.59
CA GLU A 438 -36.47 38.59 16.25
C GLU A 438 -36.01 37.42 15.37
N LEU A 439 -36.68 37.24 14.23
CA LEU A 439 -36.31 36.22 13.25
C LEU A 439 -35.43 36.85 12.18
N LEU A 440 -34.21 36.34 12.03
CA LEU A 440 -33.29 36.69 10.96
C LEU A 440 -33.39 35.61 9.86
N ASP A 441 -33.45 36.04 8.60
CA ASP A 441 -33.46 35.14 7.42
C ASP A 441 -32.06 34.59 7.05
N GLY A 442 -31.05 34.79 7.91
CA GLY A 442 -29.68 34.30 7.71
C GLY A 442 -29.50 32.84 8.16
N GLY A 443 -28.47 32.15 7.63
CA GLY A 443 -28.07 30.80 8.03
C GLY A 443 -27.24 30.76 9.32
N LEU A 444 -26.54 29.65 9.57
CA LEU A 444 -25.57 29.57 10.66
C LEU A 444 -24.37 30.50 10.38
N GLU A 445 -24.14 31.48 11.25
CA GLU A 445 -23.05 32.46 11.10
C GLU A 445 -21.88 32.15 12.03
N VAL A 446 -20.66 32.24 11.49
CA VAL A 446 -19.42 32.13 12.27
C VAL A 446 -19.17 33.44 13.01
N TYR A 447 -18.82 33.36 14.30
CA TYR A 447 -18.45 34.53 15.08
C TYR A 447 -17.10 35.07 14.60
N PRO A 448 -17.01 36.36 14.20
CA PRO A 448 -15.77 36.95 13.71
C PRO A 448 -14.80 37.19 14.88
N TYR A 449 -13.96 36.20 15.17
CA TYR A 449 -12.90 36.31 16.16
C TYR A 449 -11.58 36.74 15.51
N SER A 450 -11.04 37.84 16.00
CA SER A 450 -9.67 38.28 15.72
C SER A 450 -8.91 38.26 17.05
N PRO A 451 -7.84 37.46 17.20
CA PRO A 451 -7.09 37.40 18.44
C PRO A 451 -6.51 38.77 18.77
N GLY A 452 -6.80 39.24 19.99
CA GLY A 452 -6.19 40.46 20.54
C GLY A 452 -4.72 40.23 20.93
N GLU A 453 -4.07 41.29 21.38
CA GLU A 453 -2.78 41.19 22.08
C GLU A 453 -3.06 41.17 23.60
N ASP A 454 -2.54 40.15 24.28
CA ASP A 454 -2.52 40.05 25.74
C ASP A 454 -1.61 41.10 26.37
N GLU A 455 -1.72 41.30 27.69
CA GLU A 455 -0.92 42.28 28.45
C GLU A 455 0.60 42.04 28.33
N ASP A 456 1.02 40.80 28.07
CA ASP A 456 2.42 40.40 27.87
C ASP A 456 2.89 40.51 26.40
N GLY A 457 2.05 41.01 25.49
CA GLY A 457 2.33 41.16 24.06
C GLY A 457 2.20 39.87 23.24
N THR A 458 1.77 38.77 23.86
CA THR A 458 1.38 37.52 23.16
C THR A 458 0.00 37.66 22.54
N GLN A 459 -0.30 36.92 21.47
CA GLN A 459 -1.67 36.90 20.93
C GLN A 459 -2.61 36.07 21.82
N GLU A 460 -3.82 36.58 22.05
CA GLU A 460 -4.89 35.85 22.75
C GLU A 460 -5.16 34.52 22.04
N ALA A 461 -5.02 33.41 22.75
CA ALA A 461 -5.25 32.08 22.22
C ALA A 461 -6.37 31.36 22.96
N VAL A 462 -7.13 30.56 22.22
CA VAL A 462 -8.12 29.64 22.78
C VAL A 462 -7.42 28.32 23.08
N GLN A 463 -7.53 27.86 24.32
CA GLN A 463 -7.04 26.53 24.68
C GLN A 463 -8.14 25.51 24.41
N ILE A 464 -7.81 24.42 23.75
CA ILE A 464 -8.69 23.30 23.44
C ILE A 464 -8.13 22.05 24.11
N THR A 465 -8.99 21.27 24.73
CA THR A 465 -8.69 19.95 25.27
C THR A 465 -9.54 18.92 24.54
N LEU A 466 -8.91 17.94 23.92
CA LEU A 466 -9.58 16.84 23.22
C LEU A 466 -9.30 15.51 23.91
N ARG A 467 -10.36 14.82 24.35
CA ARG A 467 -10.30 13.42 24.72
C ARG A 467 -10.12 12.56 23.47
N LEU A 468 -9.13 11.67 23.52
CA LEU A 468 -8.82 10.75 22.43
C LEU A 468 -9.77 9.54 22.45
N PRO A 469 -10.18 9.02 21.28
CA PRO A 469 -11.07 7.87 21.22
C PRO A 469 -10.41 6.58 21.71
N ASP A 470 -11.14 5.76 22.49
CA ASP A 470 -10.61 4.49 23.02
C ASP A 470 -10.40 3.43 21.94
N ASN A 471 -11.01 3.60 20.77
CA ASN A 471 -10.95 2.71 19.63
C ASN A 471 -9.80 3.05 18.66
N VAL A 472 -8.91 3.96 19.03
CA VAL A 472 -7.83 4.47 18.20
C VAL A 472 -6.50 4.36 18.94
N ILE A 473 -5.47 3.86 18.25
CA ILE A 473 -4.14 3.67 18.80
C ILE A 473 -3.20 4.78 18.31
N TYR A 474 -2.57 5.44 19.26
CA TYR A 474 -1.51 6.42 19.04
C TYR A 474 -0.20 5.82 19.55
N PHE A 475 0.69 5.41 18.64
CA PHE A 475 1.98 4.80 18.96
C PHE A 475 3.02 5.84 19.38
N GLN A 476 2.80 7.11 19.03
CA GLN A 476 3.62 8.25 19.38
C GLN A 476 2.72 9.45 19.68
N VAL A 477 3.29 10.52 20.22
CA VAL A 477 2.56 11.78 20.42
C VAL A 477 2.03 12.26 19.05
N PRO A 478 0.70 12.40 18.88
CA PRO A 478 0.16 12.79 17.59
C PRO A 478 0.48 14.25 17.26
N VAL A 479 0.73 14.52 15.98
CA VAL A 479 0.90 15.88 15.47
C VAL A 479 -0.47 16.52 15.32
N VAL A 480 -0.70 17.64 16.00
CA VAL A 480 -1.93 18.42 15.87
C VAL A 480 -1.81 19.32 14.64
N ALA A 481 -2.73 19.20 13.69
CA ALA A 481 -2.75 20.02 12.49
C ALA A 481 -4.11 20.67 12.27
N ARG A 482 -4.11 21.92 11.79
CA ARG A 482 -5.31 22.66 11.37
C ARG A 482 -5.51 22.58 9.87
N TRP A 483 -6.75 22.58 9.43
CA TRP A 483 -7.09 22.68 8.02
C TRP A 483 -6.91 24.12 7.52
N ASP A 484 -6.32 24.27 6.33
CA ASP A 484 -6.24 25.51 5.58
C ASP A 484 -7.17 25.42 4.37
N PRO A 485 -8.38 26.03 4.43
CA PRO A 485 -9.35 25.95 3.35
C PRO A 485 -8.85 26.55 2.03
N ALA A 486 -8.01 27.59 2.09
CA ALA A 486 -7.51 28.27 0.90
C ALA A 486 -6.48 27.42 0.15
N GLY A 487 -5.62 26.72 0.89
CA GLY A 487 -4.64 25.80 0.33
C GLY A 487 -5.15 24.36 0.15
N GLN A 488 -6.33 24.03 0.67
CA GLN A 488 -6.86 22.66 0.79
C GLN A 488 -5.82 21.67 1.35
N GLN A 489 -5.20 22.05 2.45
CA GLN A 489 -4.09 21.29 3.05
C GLN A 489 -4.10 21.37 4.57
N TRP A 490 -3.51 20.37 5.21
CA TRP A 490 -3.24 20.40 6.64
C TRP A 490 -1.97 21.17 6.95
N ARG A 491 -1.98 21.94 8.04
CA ARG A 491 -0.84 22.75 8.49
C ARG A 491 -0.64 22.68 10.00
N THR A 492 0.59 22.84 10.44
CA THR A 492 0.96 22.82 11.87
C THR A 492 1.13 24.21 12.48
N ASP A 493 1.08 25.27 11.67
CA ASP A 493 1.19 26.65 12.16
C ASP A 493 -0.10 27.12 12.85
N GLY A 494 0.01 28.11 13.73
CA GLY A 494 -1.14 28.62 14.49
C GLY A 494 -1.63 27.71 15.63
N ILE A 495 -0.91 26.61 15.88
CA ILE A 495 -1.09 25.71 17.02
C ILE A 495 0.16 25.79 17.90
N SER A 496 -0.02 25.86 19.22
CA SER A 496 1.07 25.99 20.21
C SER A 496 0.69 25.33 21.53
N ASN A 497 1.62 25.30 22.50
CA ASN A 497 1.38 24.79 23.86
C ASN A 497 0.76 23.39 23.90
N ILE A 498 1.25 22.49 23.05
CA ILE A 498 0.72 21.12 22.94
C ILE A 498 1.19 20.32 24.17
N THR A 499 0.25 19.77 24.91
CA THR A 499 0.49 18.83 26.01
C THR A 499 -0.31 17.57 25.75
N TYR A 500 0.37 16.43 25.74
CA TYR A 500 -0.23 15.12 25.54
C TYR A 500 -0.11 14.29 26.81
N GLU A 501 -1.26 13.85 27.32
CA GLU A 501 -1.39 13.04 28.53
C GLU A 501 -1.83 11.64 28.09
N ALA A 502 -0.87 10.73 27.91
CA ALA A 502 -1.12 9.38 27.38
C ALA A 502 -2.06 8.56 28.29
N GLU A 503 -1.85 8.60 29.61
CA GLU A 503 -2.66 7.87 30.60
C GLU A 503 -4.11 8.37 30.63
N GLU A 504 -4.28 9.70 30.65
CA GLU A 504 -5.59 10.36 30.63
C GLU A 504 -6.18 10.47 29.21
N LYS A 505 -5.53 9.86 28.21
CA LYS A 505 -5.79 9.97 26.76
C LYS A 505 -6.34 11.34 26.34
N ASN A 506 -5.67 12.41 26.75
CA ASN A 506 -6.08 13.77 26.44
C ASN A 506 -4.96 14.48 25.71
N ILE A 507 -5.33 15.35 24.77
CA ILE A 507 -4.41 16.30 24.16
C ILE A 507 -4.96 17.70 24.31
N THR A 508 -4.12 18.59 24.83
CA THR A 508 -4.46 20.00 25.02
C THR A 508 -3.52 20.87 24.20
N PHE A 509 -4.04 21.91 23.56
CA PHE A 509 -3.25 22.82 22.73
C PHE A 509 -3.93 24.19 22.63
N SER A 510 -3.16 25.22 22.27
CA SER A 510 -3.62 26.58 22.07
C SER A 510 -3.71 26.91 20.58
N MET A 511 -4.80 27.55 20.15
CA MET A 511 -5.01 28.03 18.79
C MET A 511 -5.39 29.51 18.76
N GLY A 512 -4.81 30.27 17.82
CA GLY A 512 -5.11 31.71 17.64
C GLY A 512 -6.42 31.99 16.90
N ALA A 513 -6.97 30.99 16.21
CA ALA A 513 -8.26 31.09 15.53
C ALA A 513 -8.95 29.71 15.52
N PHE A 514 -10.27 29.72 15.62
CA PHE A 514 -11.08 28.51 15.49
C PHE A 514 -10.91 27.90 14.10
N SER A 515 -10.64 26.60 14.05
CA SER A 515 -10.40 25.87 12.82
C SER A 515 -10.76 24.40 12.96
N THR A 516 -10.88 23.72 11.83
CA THR A 516 -10.94 22.25 11.79
C THR A 516 -9.56 21.68 12.09
N VAL A 517 -9.50 20.70 12.99
CA VAL A 517 -8.25 20.09 13.49
C VAL A 517 -8.28 18.58 13.27
N ALA A 518 -7.12 18.00 12.94
CA ALA A 518 -6.91 16.56 12.93
C ALA A 518 -5.66 16.20 13.75
N LEU A 519 -5.67 14.98 14.27
CA LEU A 519 -4.51 14.37 14.92
C LEU A 519 -3.83 13.45 13.92
N LEU A 520 -2.55 13.68 13.66
CA LEU A 520 -1.80 12.99 12.63
C LEU A 520 -0.72 12.10 13.23
N GLN A 521 -0.49 10.95 12.60
CA GLN A 521 0.56 10.02 12.96
C GLN A 521 1.33 9.58 11.71
N ASP A 522 2.60 9.22 11.84
CA ASP A 522 3.36 8.67 10.71
C ASP A 522 2.70 7.38 10.21
N ALA A 523 2.36 7.36 8.92
CA ALA A 523 1.73 6.24 8.26
C ALA A 523 2.65 5.01 8.16
N HIS A 524 3.94 5.15 8.45
CA HIS A 524 4.97 4.13 8.29
C HIS A 524 5.50 3.59 9.62
N LEU A 525 4.91 3.93 10.78
CA LEU A 525 5.41 3.46 12.09
C LEU A 525 5.52 1.92 12.19
N ASN A 526 4.65 1.19 11.50
CA ASN A 526 4.67 -0.28 11.47
C ASN A 526 5.37 -0.85 10.22
N LEU A 527 6.15 -0.03 9.52
CA LEU A 527 6.93 -0.40 8.34
C LEU A 527 8.42 -0.07 8.55
N PRO A 528 9.35 -0.94 8.11
CA PRO A 528 9.13 -2.29 7.59
C PRO A 528 8.65 -3.27 8.67
N TYR A 529 8.01 -4.37 8.25
CA TYR A 529 7.68 -5.45 9.17
C TYR A 529 8.95 -6.12 9.70
N GLN A 530 8.90 -6.53 10.97
CA GLN A 530 9.93 -7.38 11.56
C GLN A 530 9.80 -8.83 11.08
N ALA A 531 8.56 -9.31 10.96
CA ALA A 531 8.24 -10.63 10.43
C ALA A 531 6.83 -10.66 9.82
N TRP A 532 6.61 -11.61 8.92
CA TRP A 532 5.27 -12.01 8.48
C TRP A 532 5.22 -13.52 8.26
N GLU A 533 4.04 -14.09 8.47
CA GLU A 533 3.75 -15.52 8.30
C GLU A 533 2.36 -15.73 7.74
N LEU A 534 2.20 -16.70 6.84
CA LEU A 534 0.92 -17.13 6.28
C LEU A 534 0.80 -18.64 6.47
N HIS A 535 -0.22 -19.08 7.20
CA HIS A 535 -0.45 -20.48 7.53
C HIS A 535 -1.79 -20.96 6.95
N PRO A 536 -1.85 -22.16 6.36
CA PRO A 536 -3.14 -22.80 6.07
C PRO A 536 -3.84 -23.12 7.40
N ALA A 537 -5.11 -22.73 7.53
CA ALA A 537 -5.92 -22.98 8.72
C ALA A 537 -7.02 -24.03 8.47
N GLY A 538 -7.49 -24.16 7.23
CA GLY A 538 -8.57 -25.06 6.87
C GLY A 538 -8.83 -25.08 5.36
N VAL A 539 -9.99 -25.62 4.95
CA VAL A 539 -10.44 -25.53 3.56
C VAL A 539 -10.84 -24.09 3.29
N ASP A 540 -10.22 -23.47 2.30
CA ASP A 540 -10.42 -22.06 1.94
C ASP A 540 -10.20 -21.07 3.10
N GLU A 541 -9.39 -21.49 4.09
CA GLU A 541 -9.10 -20.74 5.31
C GLU A 541 -7.58 -20.60 5.52
N GLY A 542 -7.14 -19.39 5.87
CA GLY A 542 -5.74 -19.08 6.17
C GLY A 542 -5.60 -18.14 7.36
N LEU A 543 -4.44 -18.16 8.00
CA LEU A 543 -4.06 -17.24 9.06
C LEU A 543 -2.83 -16.45 8.61
N PHE A 544 -2.98 -15.14 8.49
CA PHE A 544 -1.90 -14.22 8.17
C PHE A 544 -1.50 -13.42 9.41
N ILE A 545 -0.23 -13.49 9.76
CA ILE A 545 0.35 -12.86 10.94
C ILE A 545 1.39 -11.84 10.47
N VAL A 546 1.28 -10.61 10.93
CA VAL A 546 2.24 -9.54 10.69
C VAL A 546 2.80 -9.06 12.02
N THR A 547 4.11 -9.14 12.18
CA THR A 547 4.84 -8.61 13.33
C THR A 547 5.55 -7.34 12.89
N ALA A 548 5.05 -6.21 13.37
CA ALA A 548 5.64 -4.89 13.15
C ALA A 548 6.36 -4.40 14.40
N VAL A 549 6.93 -3.19 14.35
CA VAL A 549 7.70 -2.61 15.46
C VAL A 549 6.85 -2.42 16.72
N PHE A 550 5.62 -1.92 16.57
CA PHE A 550 4.76 -1.59 17.71
C PHE A 550 3.59 -2.57 17.91
N ALA A 551 3.29 -3.41 16.92
CA ALA A 551 2.09 -4.24 16.93
C ALA A 551 2.32 -5.61 16.29
N THR A 552 1.65 -6.63 16.83
CA THR A 552 1.47 -7.93 16.16
C THR A 552 0.01 -8.08 15.77
N ILE A 553 -0.26 -8.27 14.48
CA ILE A 553 -1.59 -8.32 13.89
C ILE A 553 -1.85 -9.75 13.39
N GLN A 554 -2.99 -10.33 13.78
CA GLN A 554 -3.44 -11.62 13.26
C GLN A 554 -4.73 -11.46 12.45
N ILE A 555 -4.72 -11.91 11.21
CA ILE A 555 -5.81 -11.81 10.26
C ILE A 555 -6.19 -13.21 9.81
N GLN A 556 -7.43 -13.63 10.09
CA GLN A 556 -8.00 -14.82 9.47
C GLN A 556 -8.55 -14.47 8.10
N ILE A 557 -8.31 -15.34 7.14
CA ILE A 557 -8.76 -15.24 5.76
C ILE A 557 -9.70 -16.41 5.53
N LYS A 558 -10.87 -16.14 4.98
CA LYS A 558 -11.83 -17.17 4.59
C LYS A 558 -12.61 -16.73 3.37
N ASP A 559 -12.69 -17.58 2.36
CA ASP A 559 -13.37 -17.27 1.09
C ASP A 559 -12.84 -15.95 0.49
N ASN A 560 -13.67 -14.90 0.42
CA ASN A 560 -13.30 -13.55 -0.02
C ASN A 560 -13.27 -12.50 1.11
N GLN A 561 -13.26 -12.95 2.35
CA GLN A 561 -13.33 -12.11 3.53
C GLN A 561 -12.09 -12.26 4.41
N CYS A 562 -11.83 -11.22 5.19
CA CYS A 562 -10.84 -11.22 6.24
C CYS A 562 -11.52 -10.87 7.57
N MET A 563 -10.96 -11.40 8.65
CA MET A 563 -11.37 -11.09 10.01
C MET A 563 -10.13 -10.79 10.85
N LEU A 564 -10.14 -9.66 11.53
CA LEU A 564 -9.13 -9.36 12.53
C LEU A 564 -9.32 -10.28 13.73
N SER A 565 -8.34 -11.15 14.00
CA SER A 565 -8.39 -12.08 15.13
C SER A 565 -7.85 -11.45 16.41
N SER A 566 -6.76 -10.70 16.30
CA SER A 566 -6.19 -9.93 17.41
C SER A 566 -5.23 -8.87 16.89
N VAL A 567 -5.06 -7.81 17.68
CA VAL A 567 -3.96 -6.86 17.56
C VAL A 567 -3.35 -6.73 18.95
N VAL A 568 -2.08 -7.08 19.07
CA VAL A 568 -1.33 -7.01 20.33
C VAL A 568 -0.36 -5.85 20.26
N VAL A 569 -0.49 -4.89 21.18
CA VAL A 569 0.40 -3.73 21.37
C VAL A 569 0.89 -3.78 22.81
N GLU A 570 2.21 -3.75 23.04
CA GLU A 570 2.79 -3.80 24.40
C GLU A 570 2.21 -4.92 25.29
N GLU A 571 2.01 -6.11 24.72
CA GLU A 571 1.43 -7.30 25.39
C GLU A 571 -0.08 -7.24 25.67
N GLU A 572 -0.77 -6.15 25.34
CA GLU A 572 -2.22 -6.01 25.49
C GLU A 572 -2.96 -6.21 24.16
N GLU A 573 -4.07 -6.97 24.21
CA GLU A 573 -5.00 -7.06 23.09
C GLU A 573 -5.85 -5.79 22.99
N VAL A 574 -5.72 -5.10 21.86
CA VAL A 574 -6.43 -3.86 21.56
C VAL A 574 -7.45 -4.07 20.44
N LEU A 575 -8.26 -3.02 20.17
CA LEU A 575 -9.19 -3.00 19.03
C LEU A 575 -10.30 -4.06 19.07
N SER A 576 -10.84 -4.35 20.26
CA SER A 576 -11.96 -5.28 20.47
C SER A 576 -13.21 -4.92 19.66
N HIS A 577 -13.42 -3.63 19.36
CA HIS A 577 -14.57 -3.14 18.58
C HIS A 577 -14.59 -3.60 17.10
N ILE A 578 -13.44 -3.98 16.52
CA ILE A 578 -13.34 -4.54 15.15
C ILE A 578 -12.93 -6.01 15.13
N THR A 579 -12.40 -6.52 16.24
CA THR A 579 -11.99 -7.93 16.36
C THR A 579 -13.19 -8.87 16.22
N GLY A 580 -13.03 -9.98 15.50
CA GLY A 580 -14.08 -10.98 15.29
C GLY A 580 -15.12 -10.66 14.20
N LYS A 581 -15.01 -9.50 13.54
CA LYS A 581 -15.92 -9.12 12.44
C LYS A 581 -15.35 -9.53 11.08
N TRP A 582 -16.11 -10.32 10.33
CA TRP A 582 -15.81 -10.64 8.93
C TRP A 582 -16.12 -9.45 8.03
N MET A 583 -15.17 -9.08 7.19
CA MET A 583 -15.28 -7.93 6.28
C MET A 583 -14.45 -8.16 5.02
N SER A 584 -14.66 -7.34 3.99
CA SER A 584 -13.81 -7.39 2.79
C SER A 584 -12.37 -6.99 3.14
N PRO A 585 -11.36 -7.41 2.35
CA PRO A 585 -9.98 -6.98 2.55
C PRO A 585 -9.81 -5.44 2.57
N PHE A 586 -10.58 -4.73 1.75
CA PHE A 586 -10.57 -3.27 1.69
C PHE A 586 -11.20 -2.64 2.95
N ALA A 587 -12.33 -3.17 3.41
CA ALA A 587 -12.97 -2.71 4.65
C ALA A 587 -12.05 -2.95 5.86
N LEU A 588 -11.35 -4.09 5.93
CA LEU A 588 -10.37 -4.36 7.00
C LEU A 588 -9.22 -3.35 6.97
N ARG A 589 -8.70 -3.05 5.77
CA ARG A 589 -7.66 -2.05 5.59
C ARG A 589 -8.11 -0.66 6.04
N ALA A 590 -9.32 -0.24 5.68
CA ALA A 590 -9.87 1.04 6.09
C ALA A 590 -10.10 1.09 7.62
N ALA A 591 -10.65 0.03 8.21
CA ALA A 591 -10.89 -0.08 9.64
C ALA A 591 -9.59 -0.01 10.46
N LEU A 592 -8.56 -0.76 10.08
CA LEU A 592 -7.25 -0.74 10.74
C LEU A 592 -6.59 0.64 10.66
N LYS A 593 -6.62 1.28 9.48
CA LYS A 593 -6.09 2.65 9.31
C LYS A 593 -6.82 3.67 10.16
N ARG A 594 -8.16 3.63 10.20
CA ARG A 594 -8.97 4.51 11.06
C ARG A 594 -8.67 4.33 12.54
N ALA A 595 -8.37 3.09 12.94
CA ALA A 595 -7.94 2.73 14.29
C ALA A 595 -6.47 3.10 14.60
N GLY A 596 -5.75 3.75 13.69
CA GLY A 596 -4.35 4.15 13.88
C GLY A 596 -3.31 3.07 13.59
N VAL A 597 -3.73 1.89 13.14
CA VAL A 597 -2.84 0.75 12.83
C VAL A 597 -2.68 0.61 11.33
N ASN A 598 -1.71 1.31 10.75
CA ASN A 598 -1.39 1.15 9.33
C ASN A 598 -0.28 0.12 9.09
N ILE A 599 -0.63 -1.01 8.48
CA ILE A 599 0.31 -2.03 8.00
C ILE A 599 0.26 -2.18 6.47
N PHE A 600 -0.13 -1.14 5.73
CA PHE A 600 -0.35 -1.25 4.29
C PHE A 600 0.54 -0.27 3.55
N PRO A 601 1.67 -0.73 2.96
CA PRO A 601 2.55 0.16 2.20
C PRO A 601 1.83 0.74 0.98
N ALA A 602 2.16 1.98 0.65
CA ALA A 602 1.75 2.69 -0.55
C ALA A 602 2.94 2.87 -1.52
N GLY A 603 2.68 3.29 -2.76
CA GLY A 603 3.76 3.47 -3.77
C GLY A 603 4.84 4.48 -3.37
N TYR A 604 4.51 5.43 -2.50
CA TYR A 604 5.44 6.42 -1.95
C TYR A 604 6.12 5.98 -0.64
N SER A 605 5.66 4.89 0.01
CA SER A 605 6.19 4.43 1.29
C SER A 605 7.70 4.18 1.31
N PRO A 606 8.36 3.71 0.22
CA PRO A 606 9.81 3.51 0.23
C PRO A 606 10.65 4.78 0.42
N LYS A 607 10.05 5.98 0.31
CA LYS A 607 10.69 7.25 0.66
C LYS A 607 10.83 7.43 2.19
N TYR A 608 9.93 6.83 2.96
CA TYR A 608 9.83 6.99 4.42
C TYR A 608 10.25 5.73 5.19
N ALA A 609 10.02 4.55 4.61
CA ALA A 609 10.44 3.26 5.13
C ALA A 609 11.38 2.58 4.11
N PRO A 610 12.72 2.69 4.28
CA PRO A 610 13.67 2.19 3.31
C PRO A 610 13.65 0.65 3.25
N VAL A 611 13.04 0.11 2.20
CA VAL A 611 13.01 -1.32 1.87
C VAL A 611 13.43 -1.50 0.42
N PRO A 612 14.28 -2.49 0.09
CA PRO A 612 14.62 -2.80 -1.30
C PRO A 612 13.36 -3.08 -2.12
N ARG A 613 13.09 -2.26 -3.14
CA ARG A 613 11.95 -2.45 -4.04
C ARG A 613 12.18 -3.69 -4.92
N LYS A 614 11.16 -4.53 -5.04
CA LYS A 614 11.13 -5.62 -6.00
C LYS A 614 10.49 -5.15 -7.30
N ALA A 615 10.85 -5.79 -8.41
CA ALA A 615 10.20 -5.54 -9.68
C ALA A 615 8.73 -5.98 -9.59
N ALA A 616 7.80 -5.15 -10.06
CA ALA A 616 6.35 -5.43 -9.95
C ALA A 616 5.98 -6.80 -10.54
N LEU A 617 6.60 -7.19 -11.65
CA LEU A 617 6.38 -8.51 -12.26
C LEU A 617 6.84 -9.67 -11.36
N ALA A 618 7.95 -9.49 -10.63
CA ALA A 618 8.45 -10.49 -9.68
C ALA A 618 7.52 -10.62 -8.47
N GLU A 619 7.00 -9.51 -7.96
CA GLU A 619 6.01 -9.49 -6.86
C GLU A 619 4.71 -10.20 -7.26
N VAL A 620 4.11 -9.81 -8.40
CA VAL A 620 2.86 -10.40 -8.89
C VAL A 620 3.00 -11.92 -9.06
N LYS A 621 4.07 -12.38 -9.72
CA LYS A 621 4.33 -13.82 -9.90
C LYS A 621 4.52 -14.55 -8.58
N ALA A 622 5.21 -13.94 -7.62
CA ALA A 622 5.39 -14.54 -6.30
C ALA A 622 4.05 -14.67 -5.57
N TYR A 623 3.21 -13.63 -5.58
CA TYR A 623 1.90 -13.67 -4.95
C TYR A 623 0.95 -14.68 -5.59
N GLU A 624 0.92 -14.76 -6.92
CA GLU A 624 0.14 -15.76 -7.65
C GLU A 624 0.55 -17.19 -7.27
N GLN A 625 1.86 -17.47 -7.26
CA GLN A 625 2.39 -18.78 -6.90
C GLN A 625 2.12 -19.12 -5.43
N MET A 626 2.28 -18.15 -4.51
CA MET A 626 1.92 -18.32 -3.11
C MET A 626 0.43 -18.62 -2.95
N ALA A 627 -0.45 -17.90 -3.65
CA ALA A 627 -1.90 -18.11 -3.58
C ALA A 627 -2.32 -19.52 -4.03
N LEU A 628 -1.70 -20.06 -5.09
CA LEU A 628 -1.98 -21.43 -5.57
C LEU A 628 -1.59 -22.51 -4.55
N LEU A 629 -0.59 -22.23 -3.71
CA LEU A 629 0.02 -23.19 -2.78
C LEU A 629 -0.38 -22.95 -1.31
N ALA A 630 -1.02 -21.83 -0.99
CA ALA A 630 -1.36 -21.41 0.38
C ALA A 630 -2.25 -22.41 1.13
N ALA A 631 -3.01 -23.25 0.42
CA ALA A 631 -3.82 -24.31 1.03
C ALA A 631 -3.00 -25.48 1.60
N ALA A 632 -1.74 -25.66 1.18
CA ALA A 632 -0.90 -26.79 1.55
C ALA A 632 0.44 -26.39 2.19
N PHE A 633 0.87 -25.14 1.99
CA PHE A 633 2.16 -24.64 2.45
C PHE A 633 1.99 -23.42 3.33
N ALA A 634 2.76 -23.38 4.41
CA ALA A 634 2.98 -22.19 5.19
C ALA A 634 4.15 -21.39 4.59
N PHE A 635 4.01 -20.07 4.58
CA PHE A 635 5.01 -19.12 4.09
C PHE A 635 5.43 -18.19 5.21
N ALA A 636 6.70 -17.78 5.21
CA ALA A 636 7.18 -16.77 6.15
C ALA A 636 8.28 -15.90 5.54
N HIS A 637 8.47 -14.71 6.10
CA HIS A 637 9.54 -13.80 5.70
C HIS A 637 10.94 -14.47 5.74
N SER A 638 11.83 -13.99 4.87
CA SER A 638 13.24 -14.37 4.85
C SER A 638 14.13 -13.14 4.93
N LYS A 639 15.11 -13.16 5.82
CA LYS A 639 16.13 -12.10 5.93
C LYS A 639 16.95 -11.92 4.64
N TRP A 640 17.08 -12.97 3.83
CA TRP A 640 17.81 -12.94 2.56
C TRP A 640 17.03 -12.26 1.43
N ASN A 641 15.75 -11.93 1.63
CA ASN A 641 14.96 -11.25 0.60
C ASN A 641 15.54 -9.88 0.25
N GLY A 642 16.07 -9.14 1.23
CA GLY A 642 16.66 -7.82 0.99
C GLY A 642 17.89 -7.86 0.07
N GLU A 643 18.66 -8.96 0.12
CA GLU A 643 19.92 -9.13 -0.60
C GLU A 643 19.74 -9.71 -2.01
N ALA A 644 18.58 -10.31 -2.32
CA ALA A 644 18.35 -11.04 -3.57
C ALA A 644 18.16 -10.15 -4.82
N GLY A 645 18.29 -8.83 -4.69
CA GLY A 645 18.04 -7.88 -5.77
C GLY A 645 16.56 -7.74 -6.16
N PRO A 646 16.21 -6.90 -7.14
CA PRO A 646 14.83 -6.56 -7.45
C PRO A 646 14.04 -7.68 -8.16
N GLU A 647 14.70 -8.54 -8.93
CA GLU A 647 14.04 -9.57 -9.77
C GLU A 647 13.78 -10.90 -9.04
N GLN A 648 14.23 -11.04 -7.80
CA GLN A 648 14.11 -12.29 -7.05
C GLN A 648 13.38 -12.04 -5.73
N VAL A 649 12.42 -12.91 -5.41
CA VAL A 649 11.71 -12.91 -4.13
C VAL A 649 12.12 -14.15 -3.34
N VAL A 650 12.56 -13.96 -2.09
CA VAL A 650 12.99 -15.05 -1.21
C VAL A 650 12.10 -15.06 0.03
N PHE A 651 11.50 -16.20 0.31
CA PHE A 651 10.72 -16.45 1.53
C PHE A 651 10.95 -17.90 1.98
N LYS A 652 10.58 -18.19 3.23
CA LYS A 652 10.59 -19.54 3.79
C LYS A 652 9.30 -20.24 3.38
N VAL A 653 9.39 -21.54 3.14
CA VAL A 653 8.24 -22.38 2.81
C VAL A 653 8.31 -23.67 3.62
N CYS A 654 7.18 -24.09 4.19
CA CYS A 654 7.06 -25.34 4.93
C CYS A 654 5.78 -26.07 4.50
N ALA A 655 5.90 -27.34 4.12
CA ALA A 655 4.74 -28.17 3.80
C ALA A 655 3.98 -28.50 5.08
N VAL A 656 2.69 -28.18 5.11
CA VAL A 656 1.84 -28.52 6.25
C VAL A 656 1.18 -29.87 5.97
N GLN A 657 1.56 -30.89 6.74
CA GLN A 657 0.83 -32.15 6.70
C GLN A 657 -0.57 -31.92 7.24
N SER A 658 -1.60 -32.20 6.43
CA SER A 658 -2.99 -32.09 6.83
C SER A 658 -3.24 -32.93 8.08
N ARG A 659 -3.32 -32.26 9.24
CA ARG A 659 -3.75 -32.92 10.47
C ARG A 659 -5.27 -33.02 10.41
N ALA A 660 -5.78 -33.94 9.60
CA ALA A 660 -7.19 -34.26 9.57
C ALA A 660 -7.63 -34.69 10.98
N ALA A 661 -8.52 -33.88 11.54
CA ALA A 661 -9.37 -34.08 12.71
C ALA A 661 -9.24 -35.43 13.46
N LEU A 662 -8.62 -35.40 14.64
CA LEU A 662 -8.87 -36.38 15.70
C LEU A 662 -9.54 -35.68 16.88
N THR A 663 -10.84 -35.42 16.75
CA THR A 663 -11.74 -35.20 17.90
C THR A 663 -12.96 -36.11 17.72
N PRO A 664 -13.21 -37.07 18.61
CA PRO A 664 -14.45 -37.84 18.59
C PRO A 664 -15.57 -37.00 19.22
N SER A 665 -16.60 -36.65 18.45
CA SER A 665 -17.86 -36.09 19.00
C SER A 665 -18.98 -37.15 18.87
N PRO A 666 -19.86 -37.30 19.87
CA PRO A 666 -20.79 -38.42 19.95
C PRO A 666 -22.02 -38.22 19.06
N ALA A 667 -22.38 -39.33 18.41
CA ALA A 667 -23.71 -39.77 17.97
C ALA A 667 -24.75 -38.71 17.53
N GLY A 668 -25.04 -38.76 16.22
CA GLY A 668 -26.42 -38.82 15.74
C GLY A 668 -26.90 -37.61 14.95
N THR A 669 -26.70 -37.64 13.63
CA THR A 669 -27.74 -37.37 12.60
C THR A 669 -27.16 -37.79 11.24
N ILE A 670 -28.00 -38.42 10.41
CA ILE A 670 -27.68 -39.07 9.13
C ILE A 670 -27.36 -38.02 8.05
N PRO A 671 -26.26 -38.14 7.29
CA PRO A 671 -26.09 -37.40 6.04
C PRO A 671 -26.58 -38.21 4.82
N SER A 672 -27.25 -37.53 3.89
CA SER A 672 -27.61 -38.03 2.56
C SER A 672 -26.37 -38.00 1.64
N PRO A 673 -26.22 -38.93 0.67
CA PRO A 673 -24.96 -39.15 -0.04
C PRO A 673 -24.83 -38.34 -1.34
N VAL A 674 -23.61 -38.36 -1.91
CA VAL A 674 -23.18 -37.90 -3.26
C VAL A 674 -22.66 -36.45 -3.25
N LEU A 675 -21.38 -36.12 -3.46
CA LEU A 675 -20.34 -36.73 -4.30
C LEU A 675 -18.95 -36.41 -3.70
N ALA A 676 -18.29 -37.41 -3.08
CA ALA A 676 -16.90 -37.32 -2.64
C ALA A 676 -15.99 -37.65 -3.83
N ALA A 677 -15.28 -36.66 -4.36
CA ALA A 677 -14.22 -36.89 -5.34
C ALA A 677 -12.93 -37.26 -4.60
N ALA A 678 -12.34 -38.38 -5.03
CA ALA A 678 -11.20 -39.04 -4.43
C ALA A 678 -9.94 -38.14 -4.43
N LEU A 679 -9.36 -37.95 -3.25
CA LEU A 679 -7.95 -37.58 -3.12
C LEU A 679 -7.08 -38.82 -3.41
N PRO A 680 -6.00 -38.70 -4.19
CA PRO A 680 -5.07 -39.81 -4.35
C PRO A 680 -4.36 -40.08 -3.03
N GLN A 681 -4.52 -41.32 -2.52
CA GLN A 681 -3.71 -41.84 -1.43
C GLN A 681 -2.26 -41.97 -1.92
N PHE A 682 -1.36 -41.15 -1.39
CA PHE A 682 0.07 -41.38 -1.56
C PHE A 682 0.49 -42.60 -0.72
N SER A 683 0.68 -43.74 -1.38
CA SER A 683 1.40 -44.89 -0.82
C SER A 683 2.90 -44.61 -0.89
N VAL A 684 3.53 -44.42 0.26
CA VAL A 684 4.99 -44.43 0.35
C VAL A 684 5.45 -45.89 0.34
N SER A 685 5.73 -46.40 -0.85
CA SER A 685 6.51 -47.63 -1.04
C SER A 685 7.59 -47.32 -2.06
N ASP A 686 8.80 -47.07 -1.55
CA ASP A 686 10.13 -47.31 -2.13
C ASP A 686 11.13 -46.19 -1.81
N CYS A 687 11.58 -46.15 -0.55
CA CYS A 687 12.82 -45.48 -0.16
C CYS A 687 13.91 -46.54 0.04
N PRO A 688 14.98 -46.59 -0.80
CA PRO A 688 16.07 -47.54 -0.61
C PRO A 688 17.18 -46.89 0.24
N TRP A 689 16.96 -46.73 1.54
CA TRP A 689 18.03 -46.47 2.52
C TRP A 689 17.70 -47.13 3.86
N GLN A 690 17.93 -48.43 3.96
CA GLN A 690 18.08 -49.12 5.24
C GLN A 690 19.55 -49.00 5.67
N LEU A 691 19.81 -48.23 6.70
CA LEU A 691 20.96 -48.44 7.58
C LEU A 691 20.42 -48.67 8.99
N SER A 692 20.72 -49.86 9.49
CA SER A 692 20.45 -50.37 10.83
C SER A 692 20.97 -49.41 11.91
N GLY A 693 20.12 -49.12 12.90
CA GLY A 693 20.50 -48.32 14.05
C GLY A 693 21.44 -49.04 15.00
N ASP A 694 22.26 -48.25 15.71
CA ASP A 694 22.31 -48.37 17.18
C ASP A 694 22.86 -47.09 17.84
N SER A 695 22.16 -46.68 18.90
CA SER A 695 22.58 -45.82 20.02
C SER A 695 22.96 -44.33 19.81
N GLY A 696 22.20 -43.46 20.48
CA GLY A 696 22.81 -42.48 21.40
C GLY A 696 22.74 -40.98 21.06
N HIS A 697 21.77 -40.30 21.69
CA HIS A 697 21.86 -38.95 22.28
C HIS A 697 21.83 -37.69 21.38
N SER A 698 20.73 -36.95 21.62
CA SER A 698 20.56 -35.48 21.74
C SER A 698 20.93 -34.52 20.60
N ASN A 699 20.02 -33.56 20.44
CA ASN A 699 20.16 -32.23 19.81
C ASN A 699 20.30 -32.19 18.29
N ARG A 700 19.20 -31.79 17.62
CA ARG A 700 19.09 -30.48 16.94
C ARG A 700 17.75 -30.38 16.20
N ASP A 701 16.88 -29.53 16.72
CA ASP A 701 15.85 -28.86 15.93
C ASP A 701 16.51 -27.76 15.10
N THR A 702 16.42 -27.87 13.78
CA THR A 702 16.26 -26.78 12.79
C THR A 702 16.43 -27.36 11.39
N CYS A 703 15.36 -27.36 10.61
CA CYS A 703 15.43 -27.32 9.15
C CYS A 703 14.29 -26.45 8.65
#